data_AF-A0A3L8P2A1-F1
#
_entry.id   AF-A0A3L8P2A1-F1
#
_cell.length_a   1.000
_cell.length_b   1.000
_cell.length_c   1.000
_cell.angle_alpha   90.00
_cell.angle_beta   90.00
_cell.angle_gamma   90.00
#
_symmetry.space_group_name_H-M   'P 1'
#
loop_
_entity.id
_entity.type
_entity.pdbx_description
1 polymer ?
#
loop_
_entity_poly.entity_id
_entity_poly.type
_entity_poly.pdbx_seq_one_letter_code
_entity_poly.pdbx_strand_id
1 'polypeptide(L)'
;MSSVWTHRIEHGVRIPMRDGTLLSADLYLPDGEGPWPLVLEYQPYRKDEVDSEKRFYTGLPEHGYVVARLDVRGTGASPGTVSDEYVEQEQQDGYDAVEWLAEQPFCDGNVNMMGISYGGFTALQVAATQPPHLRSVIPMHFTDDRYRDDCHYVGGHPRMYYDIGFYGTFMVAYNALPPDPSWAEDWAEVWQQHLEGDEPYLLTWLSNQTDGPYWRHGSVGDIAEDIRCPVFMIGGWGDGYRNAPLRLYEKLTVPARVLMGPWNHAVPDSAVPGPRIDHLHEVVRWLDHWCGREGGDAGLDPAPVVVYEQHFEPPVDADRTLQPGCWRAERSWPPAGAATTTLHLGEDGTLAADAPDPGQDTLVYDATVGTHGGLWSAGVAFGLPGDQRPDEARSAVYTTEPLTEDLHLLGRATLTLHVSTSATVIGFVANLNDVAPDGSSQLVAKGVLNATRRESLSTPQPLEPGRIYELQIEIDTTSWRFQRGHRLRIAVANADWPNMWPTPEPATSLLHCGTGHLSRLEIPTAPATPEVEAPVFRAAPDEPEPHLSLAHAPTWRVERDALSRQTWVRYHFDYAERVNAHTVVERSYDFETHVDPDDPARASAHGAHTSTIRREGTTTVAVAGTTITGSPTHFHLTTQVQVHVNGVHRAARNWTISIPRELC
;
A
#
# COMPACT_ATOMS: atom_id res chain seq x y z
N MET A 1 4.44 -31.94 23.20
CA MET A 1 4.79 -32.89 22.13
C MET A 1 4.34 -32.21 20.86
N SER A 2 5.26 -31.60 20.09
CA SER A 2 4.91 -30.93 18.83
C SER A 2 4.53 -32.01 17.83
N SER A 3 3.25 -32.14 17.53
CA SER A 3 2.81 -32.83 16.33
C SER A 3 3.37 -32.04 15.15
N VAL A 4 4.26 -32.67 14.39
CA VAL A 4 4.62 -32.20 13.05
C VAL A 4 3.38 -32.50 12.22
N TRP A 5 2.55 -31.49 11.99
CA TRP A 5 1.36 -31.61 11.14
C TRP A 5 1.83 -31.65 9.69
N THR A 6 1.48 -32.71 8.97
CA THR A 6 1.94 -32.93 7.59
C THR A 6 0.78 -32.75 6.63
N HIS A 7 0.59 -31.57 6.06
CA HIS A 7 -0.31 -31.39 4.93
C HIS A 7 0.34 -31.94 3.64
N ARG A 8 -0.46 -32.33 2.64
CA ARG A 8 0.09 -32.77 1.33
C ARG A 8 0.23 -31.57 0.41
N ILE A 9 1.40 -31.41 -0.21
CA ILE A 9 1.62 -30.38 -1.23
C ILE A 9 1.71 -31.05 -2.60
N GLU A 10 0.96 -30.53 -3.56
CA GLU A 10 1.04 -30.90 -4.97
C GLU A 10 1.58 -29.70 -5.76
N HIS A 11 2.83 -29.79 -6.21
CA HIS A 11 3.51 -28.71 -6.93
C HIS A 11 3.23 -28.76 -8.44
N GLY A 12 3.18 -27.59 -9.07
CA GLY A 12 3.17 -27.45 -10.53
C GLY A 12 1.88 -27.96 -11.21
N VAL A 13 0.75 -27.91 -10.49
CA VAL A 13 -0.57 -28.24 -11.04
C VAL A 13 -0.89 -27.27 -12.17
N ARG A 14 -1.32 -27.82 -13.32
CA ARG A 14 -1.61 -27.05 -14.53
C ARG A 14 -3.10 -26.75 -14.65
N ILE A 15 -3.44 -25.47 -14.57
CA ILE A 15 -4.81 -24.98 -14.68
C ILE A 15 -5.02 -24.45 -16.11
N PRO A 16 -5.91 -25.06 -16.91
CA PRO A 16 -6.19 -24.61 -18.26
C PRO A 16 -7.06 -23.36 -18.27
N MET A 17 -6.58 -22.32 -18.93
CA MET A 17 -7.34 -21.11 -19.23
C MET A 17 -8.17 -21.31 -20.51
N ARG A 18 -9.15 -20.44 -20.75
CA ARG A 18 -10.04 -20.49 -21.93
C ARG A 18 -9.30 -20.40 -23.27
N ASP A 19 -8.11 -19.81 -23.29
CA ASP A 19 -7.26 -19.68 -24.48
C ASP A 19 -6.32 -20.88 -24.70
N GLY A 20 -6.36 -21.87 -23.80
CA GLY A 20 -5.51 -23.07 -23.83
C GLY A 20 -4.18 -22.91 -23.09
N THR A 21 -3.88 -21.74 -22.53
CA THR A 21 -2.69 -21.53 -21.68
C THR A 21 -2.82 -22.33 -20.39
N LEU A 22 -1.72 -22.92 -19.94
CA LEU A 22 -1.68 -23.72 -18.71
C LEU A 22 -0.94 -22.97 -17.60
N LEU A 23 -1.67 -22.25 -16.76
CA LEU A 23 -1.08 -21.56 -15.61
C LEU A 23 -0.66 -22.57 -14.52
N SER A 24 0.34 -22.20 -13.74
CA SER A 24 0.98 -23.08 -12.75
C SER A 24 0.56 -22.73 -11.33
N ALA A 25 0.06 -23.72 -10.59
CA ALA A 25 -0.34 -23.58 -9.20
C ALA A 25 0.32 -24.64 -8.30
N ASP A 26 0.47 -24.29 -7.03
CA ASP A 26 0.75 -25.25 -5.97
C ASP A 26 -0.50 -25.41 -5.10
N LEU A 27 -0.84 -26.66 -4.77
CA LEU A 27 -1.98 -27.00 -3.93
C LEU A 27 -1.51 -27.52 -2.58
N TYR A 28 -2.01 -26.92 -1.51
CA TYR A 28 -1.81 -27.34 -0.13
C TYR A 28 -3.11 -27.98 0.35
N LEU A 29 -3.11 -29.30 0.50
CA LEU A 29 -4.30 -30.10 0.77
C LEU A 29 -4.38 -30.52 2.25
N PRO A 30 -5.58 -30.49 2.86
CA PRO A 30 -5.81 -31.10 4.16
C PRO A 30 -5.49 -32.59 4.18
N ASP A 31 -5.21 -33.11 5.37
CA ASP A 31 -5.15 -34.55 5.60
C ASP A 31 -6.55 -35.18 5.54
N GLY A 32 -6.64 -36.36 4.92
CA GLY A 32 -7.86 -37.17 4.86
C GLY A 32 -8.49 -37.26 3.47
N GLU A 33 -9.78 -37.60 3.43
CA GLU A 33 -10.57 -37.69 2.22
C GLU A 33 -11.53 -36.48 2.17
N GLY A 34 -11.44 -35.69 1.10
CA GLY A 34 -12.30 -34.54 0.84
C GLY A 34 -13.72 -34.95 0.40
N PRO A 35 -14.48 -34.05 -0.25
CA PRO A 35 -14.06 -32.74 -0.75
C PRO A 35 -14.01 -31.64 0.33
N TRP A 36 -13.30 -30.55 0.05
CA TRP A 36 -13.11 -29.40 0.93
C TRP A 36 -13.40 -28.07 0.23
N PRO A 37 -13.77 -27.01 0.97
CA PRO A 37 -13.71 -25.65 0.44
C PRO A 37 -12.26 -25.25 0.14
N LEU A 38 -12.10 -24.30 -0.79
CA LEU A 38 -10.79 -23.86 -1.28
C LEU A 38 -10.59 -22.36 -1.10
N VAL A 39 -9.35 -21.94 -0.84
CA VAL A 39 -8.89 -20.56 -0.85
C VAL A 39 -7.82 -20.40 -1.93
N LEU A 40 -8.10 -19.55 -2.93
CA LEU A 40 -7.18 -19.19 -4.01
C LEU A 40 -6.46 -17.89 -3.66
N GLU A 41 -5.13 -17.94 -3.71
CA GLU A 41 -4.24 -16.78 -3.69
C GLU A 41 -3.61 -16.62 -5.07
N TYR A 42 -3.92 -15.52 -5.76
CA TYR A 42 -3.56 -15.29 -7.16
C TYR A 42 -2.75 -14.00 -7.32
N GLN A 43 -1.46 -14.12 -7.63
CA GLN A 43 -0.53 -12.98 -7.65
C GLN A 43 0.79 -13.30 -8.40
N PRO A 44 1.58 -12.28 -8.80
CA PRO A 44 2.81 -12.48 -9.58
C PRO A 44 4.03 -12.89 -8.72
N TYR A 45 3.84 -13.10 -7.41
CA TYR A 45 4.93 -13.31 -6.47
C TYR A 45 5.36 -14.78 -6.37
N ARG A 46 5.74 -15.34 -7.53
CA ARG A 46 6.40 -16.64 -7.74
C ARG A 46 6.22 -17.67 -6.63
N LYS A 47 5.25 -18.57 -6.79
CA LYS A 47 4.92 -19.63 -5.82
C LYS A 47 6.10 -20.51 -5.42
N ASP A 48 7.07 -20.68 -6.31
CA ASP A 48 8.24 -21.54 -6.10
C ASP A 48 9.23 -21.02 -5.03
N GLU A 49 9.14 -19.73 -4.69
CA GLU A 49 9.99 -19.06 -3.71
C GLU A 49 9.23 -18.66 -2.43
N VAL A 50 8.17 -19.40 -2.12
CA VAL A 50 7.36 -19.20 -0.91
C VAL A 50 7.56 -20.34 0.08
N ASP A 51 7.85 -19.96 1.32
CA ASP A 51 7.98 -20.89 2.43
C ASP A 51 6.62 -21.55 2.71
N SER A 52 6.56 -22.86 2.47
CA SER A 52 5.37 -23.70 2.66
C SER A 52 4.97 -23.84 4.13
N GLU A 53 5.86 -23.56 5.07
CA GLU A 53 5.58 -23.63 6.51
C GLU A 53 4.92 -22.36 7.05
N LYS A 54 4.79 -21.30 6.22
CA LYS A 54 4.07 -20.09 6.62
C LYS A 54 2.65 -20.44 7.03
N ARG A 55 2.20 -19.77 8.10
CA ARG A 55 0.95 -20.04 8.81
C ARG A 55 -0.30 -20.07 7.91
N PHE A 56 -0.31 -19.31 6.82
CA PHE A 56 -1.41 -19.34 5.85
C PHE A 56 -1.52 -20.70 5.13
N TYR A 57 -0.40 -21.29 4.70
CA TYR A 57 -0.36 -22.57 3.96
C TYR A 57 -0.42 -23.80 4.85
N THR A 58 -0.09 -23.67 6.13
CA THR A 58 -0.22 -24.76 7.11
C THR A 58 -1.56 -24.69 7.83
N GLY A 59 -1.95 -23.51 8.29
CA GLY A 59 -3.11 -23.33 9.16
C GLY A 59 -4.46 -23.51 8.46
N LEU A 60 -4.61 -23.06 7.20
CA LEU A 60 -5.87 -23.30 6.47
C LEU A 60 -6.11 -24.79 6.18
N PRO A 61 -5.12 -25.58 5.71
CA PRO A 61 -5.25 -27.03 5.62
C PRO A 61 -5.54 -27.72 6.95
N GLU A 62 -4.95 -27.28 8.06
CA GLU A 62 -5.28 -27.77 9.41
C GLU A 62 -6.75 -27.52 9.79
N HIS A 63 -7.35 -26.47 9.24
CA HIS A 63 -8.77 -26.15 9.40
C HIS A 63 -9.68 -26.81 8.34
N GLY A 64 -9.12 -27.61 7.43
CA GLY A 64 -9.88 -28.33 6.40
C GLY A 64 -10.19 -27.50 5.15
N TYR A 65 -9.32 -26.56 4.79
CA TYR A 65 -9.37 -25.81 3.53
C TYR A 65 -8.22 -26.20 2.62
N VAL A 66 -8.48 -26.36 1.32
CA VAL A 66 -7.40 -26.40 0.32
C VAL A 66 -6.91 -24.97 0.10
N VAL A 67 -5.60 -24.77 -0.01
CA VAL A 67 -5.02 -23.51 -0.49
C VAL A 67 -4.44 -23.74 -1.87
N ALA A 68 -4.81 -22.90 -2.84
CA ALA A 68 -4.19 -22.87 -4.16
C ALA A 68 -3.40 -21.57 -4.31
N ARG A 69 -2.09 -21.67 -4.53
CA ARG A 69 -1.27 -20.50 -4.88
C ARG A 69 -0.96 -20.54 -6.37
N LEU A 70 -1.50 -19.58 -7.11
CA LEU A 70 -1.44 -19.52 -8.57
C LEU A 70 -0.54 -18.36 -9.03
N ASP A 71 0.44 -18.67 -9.88
CA ASP A 71 1.25 -17.65 -10.54
C ASP A 71 0.44 -16.95 -11.64
N VAL A 72 0.42 -15.62 -11.62
CA VAL A 72 -0.11 -14.79 -12.71
C VAL A 72 0.59 -15.14 -14.02
N ARG A 73 -0.16 -15.10 -15.13
CA ARG A 73 0.36 -15.32 -16.49
C ARG A 73 1.64 -14.52 -16.72
N GLY A 74 2.68 -15.17 -17.23
CA GLY A 74 3.97 -14.55 -17.49
C GLY A 74 4.88 -14.36 -16.28
N THR A 75 4.50 -14.89 -15.11
CA THR A 75 5.34 -14.87 -13.90
C THR A 75 5.58 -16.26 -13.35
N GLY A 76 6.65 -16.40 -12.57
CA GLY A 76 6.95 -17.65 -11.88
C GLY A 76 7.06 -18.82 -12.85
N ALA A 77 6.21 -19.83 -12.67
CA ALA A 77 6.14 -21.02 -13.52
C ALA A 77 5.00 -20.99 -14.55
N SER A 78 4.24 -19.89 -14.62
CA SER A 78 3.15 -19.69 -15.59
C SER A 78 3.68 -19.11 -16.91
N PRO A 79 3.43 -19.75 -18.07
CA PRO A 79 3.91 -19.27 -19.37
C PRO A 79 3.29 -17.92 -19.78
N GLY A 80 3.85 -17.32 -20.82
CA GLY A 80 3.43 -16.03 -21.37
C GLY A 80 4.35 -14.88 -20.96
N THR A 81 3.85 -13.67 -21.15
CA THR A 81 4.58 -12.42 -20.89
C THR A 81 3.72 -11.50 -20.04
N VAL A 82 4.32 -10.83 -19.05
CA VAL A 82 3.64 -9.75 -18.35
C VAL A 82 3.92 -8.44 -19.06
N SER A 83 2.86 -7.77 -19.51
CA SER A 83 2.98 -6.44 -20.10
C SER A 83 2.70 -5.32 -19.11
N ASP A 84 1.92 -5.60 -18.06
CA ASP A 84 1.49 -4.67 -17.02
C ASP A 84 0.75 -5.43 -15.91
N GLU A 85 0.29 -4.71 -14.90
CA GLU A 85 -0.46 -5.24 -13.75
C GLU A 85 -1.98 -5.23 -13.98
N TYR A 86 -2.63 -6.29 -13.51
CA TYR A 86 -4.08 -6.41 -13.41
C TYR A 86 -4.80 -6.28 -14.76
N VAL A 87 -4.12 -6.63 -15.85
CA VAL A 87 -4.67 -6.53 -17.20
C VAL A 87 -5.94 -7.38 -17.32
N GLU A 88 -6.84 -7.02 -18.24
CA GLU A 88 -8.13 -7.73 -18.38
C GLU A 88 -7.95 -9.25 -18.58
N GLN A 89 -6.90 -9.68 -19.30
CA GLN A 89 -6.58 -11.10 -19.46
C GLN A 89 -6.30 -11.81 -18.13
N GLU A 90 -5.59 -11.17 -17.21
CA GLU A 90 -5.29 -11.72 -15.89
C GLU A 90 -6.57 -11.89 -15.06
N GLN A 91 -7.51 -10.94 -15.16
CA GLN A 91 -8.79 -11.04 -14.47
C GLN A 91 -9.64 -12.21 -15.01
N GLN A 92 -9.61 -12.43 -16.33
CA GLN A 92 -10.28 -13.58 -16.95
C GLN A 92 -9.59 -14.91 -16.64
N ASP A 93 -8.27 -14.92 -16.53
CA ASP A 93 -7.52 -16.10 -16.07
C ASP A 93 -7.90 -16.45 -14.62
N GLY A 94 -8.07 -15.45 -13.76
CA GLY A 94 -8.58 -15.63 -12.40
C GLY A 94 -10.00 -16.22 -12.36
N TYR A 95 -10.92 -15.76 -13.23
CA TYR A 95 -12.23 -16.38 -13.40
C TYR A 95 -12.11 -17.86 -13.78
N ASP A 96 -11.30 -18.16 -14.81
CA ASP A 96 -11.13 -19.52 -15.32
C ASP A 96 -10.52 -20.44 -14.26
N ALA A 97 -9.58 -19.93 -13.46
CA ALA A 97 -8.98 -20.67 -12.36
C ALA A 97 -10.00 -21.01 -11.26
N VAL A 98 -10.86 -20.06 -10.87
CA VAL A 98 -11.93 -20.31 -9.89
C VAL A 98 -12.85 -21.43 -10.36
N GLU A 99 -13.35 -21.35 -11.60
CA GLU A 99 -14.30 -22.33 -12.13
C GLU A 99 -13.65 -23.71 -12.30
N TRP A 100 -12.40 -23.76 -12.78
CA TRP A 100 -11.68 -25.03 -12.91
C TRP A 100 -11.40 -25.66 -11.54
N LEU A 101 -10.97 -24.88 -10.54
CA LEU A 101 -10.68 -25.38 -9.19
C LEU A 101 -11.92 -25.95 -8.51
N ALA A 102 -13.08 -25.31 -8.72
CA ALA A 102 -14.36 -25.75 -8.16
C ALA A 102 -14.81 -27.14 -8.66
N GLU A 103 -14.40 -27.53 -9.87
CA GLU A 103 -14.76 -28.82 -10.47
C GLU A 103 -13.82 -29.97 -10.06
N GLN A 104 -12.74 -29.70 -9.33
CA GLN A 104 -11.77 -30.73 -8.97
C GLN A 104 -12.34 -31.68 -7.91
N PRO A 105 -12.02 -33.00 -7.94
CA PRO A 105 -12.57 -33.97 -6.99
C PRO A 105 -12.29 -33.70 -5.50
N PHE A 106 -11.25 -32.91 -5.21
CA PHE A 106 -10.92 -32.49 -3.84
C PHE A 106 -11.70 -31.25 -3.40
N CYS A 107 -12.33 -30.49 -4.30
CA CYS A 107 -13.06 -29.28 -3.99
C CYS A 107 -14.56 -29.57 -3.83
N ASP A 108 -15.22 -28.93 -2.86
CA ASP A 108 -16.66 -29.08 -2.62
C ASP A 108 -17.53 -28.11 -3.43
N GLY A 109 -16.89 -27.35 -4.33
CA GLY A 109 -17.52 -26.31 -5.14
C GLY A 109 -17.51 -24.92 -4.50
N ASN A 110 -17.06 -24.76 -3.26
CA ASN A 110 -16.87 -23.44 -2.64
C ASN A 110 -15.43 -22.97 -2.82
N VAL A 111 -15.21 -22.03 -3.73
CA VAL A 111 -13.93 -21.34 -3.90
C VAL A 111 -14.00 -19.97 -3.26
N ASN A 112 -12.98 -19.59 -2.50
CA ASN A 112 -12.82 -18.26 -1.93
C ASN A 112 -11.51 -17.66 -2.44
N MET A 113 -11.37 -16.34 -2.42
CA MET A 113 -10.08 -15.70 -2.71
C MET A 113 -9.61 -14.87 -1.53
N MET A 114 -8.31 -14.90 -1.28
CA MET A 114 -7.67 -14.09 -0.24
C MET A 114 -6.26 -13.73 -0.68
N GLY A 115 -5.83 -12.53 -0.33
CA GLY A 115 -4.47 -12.09 -0.62
C GLY A 115 -4.17 -10.72 -0.03
N ILE A 116 -2.88 -10.43 0.09
CA ILE A 116 -2.36 -9.14 0.52
C ILE A 116 -1.85 -8.35 -0.69
N SER A 117 -2.01 -7.03 -0.67
CA SER A 117 -1.48 -6.17 -1.72
C SER A 117 -2.05 -6.59 -3.07
N TYR A 118 -1.21 -6.88 -4.07
CA TYR A 118 -1.60 -7.45 -5.36
C TYR A 118 -2.65 -8.58 -5.26
N GLY A 119 -2.48 -9.55 -4.36
CA GLY A 119 -3.46 -10.63 -4.17
C GLY A 119 -4.82 -10.15 -3.63
N GLY A 120 -4.85 -9.02 -2.90
CA GLY A 120 -6.08 -8.37 -2.47
C GLY A 120 -6.79 -7.63 -3.61
N PHE A 121 -6.02 -7.01 -4.52
CA PHE A 121 -6.56 -6.34 -5.70
C PHE A 121 -7.17 -7.35 -6.66
N THR A 122 -6.41 -8.42 -6.98
CA THR A 122 -6.88 -9.49 -7.89
C THR A 122 -8.11 -10.19 -7.35
N ALA A 123 -8.21 -10.43 -6.03
CA ALA A 123 -9.40 -11.00 -5.42
C ALA A 123 -10.65 -10.16 -5.71
N LEU A 124 -10.56 -8.82 -5.61
CA LEU A 124 -11.68 -7.93 -5.93
C LEU A 124 -11.97 -7.87 -7.43
N GLN A 125 -10.95 -7.80 -8.27
CA GLN A 125 -11.10 -7.75 -9.73
C GLN A 125 -11.75 -9.03 -10.26
N VAL A 126 -11.29 -10.20 -9.80
CA VAL A 126 -11.91 -11.49 -10.14
C VAL A 126 -13.34 -11.56 -9.59
N ALA A 127 -13.60 -11.08 -8.38
CA ALA A 127 -14.96 -11.03 -7.84
C ALA A 127 -15.92 -10.20 -8.71
N ALA A 128 -15.45 -9.10 -9.31
CA ALA A 128 -16.23 -8.29 -10.24
C ALA A 128 -16.55 -9.02 -11.55
N THR A 129 -15.77 -10.04 -11.94
CA THR A 129 -16.11 -10.92 -13.09
C THR A 129 -17.17 -11.98 -12.77
N GLN A 130 -17.62 -12.07 -11.51
CA GLN A 130 -18.73 -12.90 -11.04
C GLN A 130 -18.63 -14.41 -11.36
N PRO A 131 -17.49 -15.09 -11.06
CA PRO A 131 -17.41 -16.54 -11.18
C PRO A 131 -18.44 -17.23 -10.27
N PRO A 132 -19.31 -18.10 -10.82
CA PRO A 132 -20.39 -18.75 -10.06
C PRO A 132 -19.97 -19.49 -8.80
N HIS A 133 -18.76 -20.07 -8.77
CA HIS A 133 -18.25 -20.84 -7.63
C HIS A 133 -17.50 -19.98 -6.60
N LEU A 134 -17.34 -18.67 -6.83
CA LEU A 134 -16.70 -17.77 -5.88
C LEU A 134 -17.66 -17.41 -4.74
N ARG A 135 -17.35 -17.93 -3.56
CA ARG A 135 -18.20 -17.88 -2.39
C ARG A 135 -17.97 -16.65 -1.52
N SER A 136 -16.75 -16.18 -1.38
CA SER A 136 -16.40 -14.93 -0.71
C SER A 136 -14.97 -14.50 -1.05
N VAL A 137 -14.65 -13.23 -0.79
CA VAL A 137 -13.27 -12.71 -0.91
C VAL A 137 -12.80 -12.01 0.36
N ILE A 138 -11.50 -12.09 0.63
CA ILE A 138 -10.81 -11.47 1.78
C ILE A 138 -9.63 -10.64 1.26
N PRO A 139 -9.88 -9.44 0.69
CA PRO A 139 -8.82 -8.58 0.22
C PRO A 139 -8.13 -7.86 1.38
N MET A 140 -6.80 -7.89 1.40
CA MET A 140 -5.99 -7.24 2.44
C MET A 140 -5.07 -6.18 1.85
N HIS A 141 -5.01 -4.99 2.48
CA HIS A 141 -4.14 -3.88 2.06
C HIS A 141 -4.20 -3.60 0.55
N PHE A 142 -5.41 -3.29 0.08
CA PHE A 142 -5.75 -3.17 -1.35
C PHE A 142 -6.25 -1.76 -1.68
N THR A 143 -6.27 -1.36 -2.95
CA THR A 143 -7.04 -0.17 -3.39
C THR A 143 -8.27 -0.52 -4.25
N ASP A 144 -9.33 0.28 -4.14
CA ASP A 144 -10.47 0.30 -5.09
C ASP A 144 -10.26 1.28 -6.25
N ASP A 145 -9.25 2.16 -6.18
CA ASP A 145 -8.90 3.14 -7.23
C ASP A 145 -7.37 3.20 -7.42
N ARG A 146 -6.90 2.72 -8.57
CA ARG A 146 -5.45 2.62 -8.85
C ARG A 146 -4.77 3.97 -9.03
N TYR A 147 -5.43 4.96 -9.65
CA TYR A 147 -4.77 6.25 -9.82
C TYR A 147 -4.65 7.00 -8.49
N ARG A 148 -5.69 6.90 -7.66
CA ARG A 148 -5.80 7.73 -6.46
C ARG A 148 -4.93 7.24 -5.31
N ASP A 149 -4.90 5.93 -5.08
CA ASP A 149 -4.36 5.33 -3.86
C ASP A 149 -3.38 4.18 -4.11
N ASP A 150 -3.05 3.86 -5.37
CA ASP A 150 -1.97 2.91 -5.63
C ASP A 150 -0.59 3.51 -5.33
N CYS A 151 0.43 2.66 -5.40
CA CYS A 151 1.81 3.01 -5.14
C CYS A 151 2.45 3.95 -6.16
N HIS A 152 1.71 4.32 -7.22
CA HIS A 152 2.23 5.10 -8.35
C HIS A 152 1.94 6.60 -8.26
N TYR A 153 0.73 7.00 -7.83
CA TYR A 153 0.32 8.40 -7.78
C TYR A 153 -0.39 8.75 -6.47
N VAL A 154 -0.32 10.03 -6.09
CA VAL A 154 -1.06 10.58 -4.96
C VAL A 154 -1.38 12.05 -5.21
N GLY A 155 -2.66 12.42 -5.18
CA GLY A 155 -3.10 13.80 -5.39
C GLY A 155 -2.67 14.41 -6.74
N GLY A 156 -2.30 13.60 -7.73
CA GLY A 156 -1.72 14.06 -9.00
C GLY A 156 -0.20 14.26 -9.02
N HIS A 157 0.51 13.74 -8.02
CA HIS A 157 1.97 13.62 -8.02
C HIS A 157 2.36 12.17 -8.29
N PRO A 158 3.40 11.92 -9.10
CA PRO A 158 4.02 10.61 -9.13
C PRO A 158 4.76 10.35 -7.82
N ARG A 159 4.66 9.12 -7.32
CA ARG A 159 5.47 8.65 -6.18
C ARG A 159 6.92 8.45 -6.63
N MET A 160 7.86 8.65 -5.71
CA MET A 160 9.29 8.56 -6.00
C MET A 160 9.92 7.33 -5.36
N TYR A 161 9.86 7.24 -4.03
CA TYR A 161 10.49 6.15 -3.28
C TYR A 161 10.00 4.76 -3.71
N TYR A 162 8.69 4.52 -3.74
CA TYR A 162 8.16 3.16 -3.75
C TYR A 162 8.38 2.46 -5.10
N ASP A 163 7.99 3.10 -6.19
CA ASP A 163 8.15 2.55 -7.54
C ASP A 163 9.62 2.28 -7.90
N ILE A 164 10.53 3.17 -7.52
CA ILE A 164 11.93 3.09 -7.97
C ILE A 164 12.78 2.31 -6.97
N GLY A 165 12.65 2.61 -5.69
CA GLY A 165 13.47 2.05 -4.61
C GLY A 165 12.95 0.71 -4.07
N PHE A 166 11.69 0.37 -4.31
CA PHE A 166 11.08 -0.84 -3.76
C PHE A 166 10.48 -1.72 -4.85
N TYR A 167 9.31 -1.37 -5.39
CA TYR A 167 8.47 -2.29 -6.13
C TYR A 167 8.79 -2.42 -7.63
N GLY A 168 8.79 -1.33 -8.39
CA GLY A 168 8.99 -1.37 -9.85
C GLY A 168 10.33 -1.96 -10.26
N THR A 169 11.43 -1.54 -9.60
CA THR A 169 12.77 -2.13 -9.87
C THR A 169 12.88 -3.58 -9.39
N PHE A 170 12.22 -3.93 -8.28
CA PHE A 170 12.16 -5.31 -7.78
C PHE A 170 11.50 -6.24 -8.81
N MET A 171 10.33 -5.86 -9.33
CA MET A 171 9.57 -6.71 -10.25
C MET A 171 10.35 -7.04 -11.52
N VAL A 172 11.15 -6.11 -12.05
CA VAL A 172 12.03 -6.36 -13.20
C VAL A 172 13.06 -7.46 -12.89
N ALA A 173 13.76 -7.37 -11.76
CA ALA A 173 14.71 -8.43 -11.38
C ALA A 173 13.97 -9.75 -11.06
N TYR A 174 12.79 -9.66 -10.44
CA TYR A 174 12.08 -10.83 -9.93
C TYR A 174 11.44 -11.66 -11.05
N ASN A 175 10.85 -11.00 -12.06
CA ASN A 175 10.31 -11.65 -13.26
C ASN A 175 11.39 -12.33 -14.12
N ALA A 176 12.62 -11.82 -14.07
CA ALA A 176 13.74 -12.38 -14.84
C ALA A 176 14.32 -13.70 -14.26
N LEU A 177 13.84 -14.17 -13.10
CA LEU A 177 14.30 -15.40 -12.46
C LEU A 177 13.67 -16.67 -13.09
N PRO A 178 14.38 -17.81 -13.11
CA PRO A 178 13.85 -19.06 -13.64
C PRO A 178 12.85 -19.72 -12.69
N PRO A 179 11.78 -20.36 -13.20
CA PRO A 179 10.98 -21.32 -12.40
C PRO A 179 11.86 -22.42 -11.80
N ASP A 180 11.35 -23.15 -10.80
CA ASP A 180 12.06 -24.31 -10.27
C ASP A 180 12.06 -25.46 -11.30
N PRO A 181 13.23 -25.91 -11.77
CA PRO A 181 13.32 -27.01 -12.73
C PRO A 181 12.82 -28.36 -12.18
N SER A 182 12.63 -28.47 -10.86
CA SER A 182 12.20 -29.71 -10.19
C SER A 182 10.69 -29.94 -10.31
N TRP A 183 9.90 -28.91 -10.62
CA TRP A 183 8.43 -28.96 -10.58
C TRP A 183 7.77 -28.76 -11.95
N ALA A 184 8.54 -28.48 -12.99
CA ALA A 184 8.03 -28.25 -14.34
C ALA A 184 9.05 -28.70 -15.39
N GLU A 185 8.64 -29.52 -16.38
CA GLU A 185 9.53 -29.97 -17.46
C GLU A 185 9.83 -28.85 -18.48
N ASP A 186 8.87 -27.94 -18.68
CA ASP A 186 8.90 -26.80 -19.61
C ASP A 186 9.54 -25.53 -19.01
N TRP A 187 10.09 -25.61 -17.79
CA TRP A 187 10.63 -24.46 -17.05
C TRP A 187 11.58 -23.60 -17.87
N ALA A 188 12.41 -24.22 -18.72
CA ALA A 188 13.42 -23.52 -19.51
C ALA A 188 12.79 -22.71 -20.65
N GLU A 189 11.71 -23.22 -21.26
CA GLU A 189 10.95 -22.50 -22.29
C GLU A 189 10.22 -21.32 -21.68
N VAL A 190 9.52 -21.56 -20.56
CA VAL A 190 8.84 -20.52 -19.77
C VAL A 190 9.83 -19.41 -19.37
N TRP A 191 11.01 -19.78 -18.88
CA TRP A 191 12.01 -18.79 -18.50
C TRP A 191 12.54 -17.98 -19.69
N GLN A 192 12.74 -18.59 -20.86
CA GLN A 192 13.11 -17.83 -22.07
C GLN A 192 12.01 -16.83 -22.45
N GLN A 193 10.74 -17.21 -22.38
CA GLN A 193 9.62 -16.30 -22.62
C GLN A 193 9.66 -15.10 -21.66
N HIS A 194 9.95 -15.32 -20.37
CA HIS A 194 10.08 -14.24 -19.40
C HIS A 194 11.26 -13.31 -19.71
N LEU A 195 12.43 -13.86 -20.01
CA LEU A 195 13.61 -13.05 -20.36
C LEU A 195 13.38 -12.20 -21.62
N GLU A 196 12.63 -12.72 -22.60
CA GLU A 196 12.28 -12.01 -23.84
C GLU A 196 11.10 -11.03 -23.67
N GLY A 197 10.19 -11.33 -22.75
CA GLY A 197 8.92 -10.62 -22.55
C GLY A 197 8.90 -9.62 -21.40
N ASP A 198 9.84 -9.68 -20.46
CA ASP A 198 9.89 -8.81 -19.28
C ASP A 198 10.06 -7.34 -19.71
N GLU A 199 9.05 -6.51 -19.45
CA GLU A 199 9.06 -5.06 -19.68
C GLU A 199 8.79 -4.33 -18.36
N PRO A 200 9.61 -3.33 -17.97
CA PRO A 200 9.38 -2.63 -16.72
C PRO A 200 8.05 -1.87 -16.71
N TYR A 201 7.15 -2.27 -15.82
CA TYR A 201 5.81 -1.67 -15.71
C TYR A 201 5.86 -0.16 -15.46
N LEU A 202 6.89 0.31 -14.74
CA LEU A 202 7.14 1.73 -14.46
C LEU A 202 7.20 2.61 -15.73
N LEU A 203 7.58 2.06 -16.89
CA LEU A 203 7.54 2.78 -18.17
C LEU A 203 6.11 3.19 -18.51
N THR A 204 5.17 2.27 -18.33
CA THR A 204 3.74 2.48 -18.59
C THR A 204 3.13 3.40 -17.53
N TRP A 205 3.44 3.20 -16.25
CA TRP A 205 2.90 4.02 -15.15
C TRP A 205 3.30 5.49 -15.29
N LEU A 206 4.58 5.75 -15.58
CA LEU A 206 5.08 7.12 -15.72
C LEU A 206 4.60 7.79 -17.01
N SER A 207 4.20 7.01 -18.01
CA SER A 207 3.58 7.52 -19.24
C SER A 207 2.10 7.87 -19.09
N ASN A 208 1.45 7.47 -17.99
CA ASN A 208 0.03 7.70 -17.70
C ASN A 208 -0.15 8.58 -16.44
N GLN A 209 0.25 9.85 -16.52
CA GLN A 209 0.32 10.78 -15.36
C GLN A 209 -1.02 11.37 -14.91
N THR A 210 -2.12 11.02 -15.57
CA THR A 210 -3.46 11.52 -15.29
C THR A 210 -4.42 10.38 -15.02
N ASP A 211 -5.47 10.68 -14.26
CA ASP A 211 -6.56 9.75 -14.03
C ASP A 211 -7.32 9.50 -15.33
N GLY A 212 -7.20 8.31 -15.91
CA GLY A 212 -7.69 8.04 -17.26
C GLY A 212 -8.06 6.58 -17.48
N PRO A 213 -8.52 6.23 -18.69
CA PRO A 213 -8.96 4.87 -19.03
C PRO A 213 -7.91 3.79 -18.71
N TYR A 214 -6.63 4.16 -18.78
CA TYR A 214 -5.54 3.28 -18.39
C TYR A 214 -5.66 2.77 -16.95
N TRP A 215 -6.00 3.60 -15.96
CA TRP A 215 -6.05 3.15 -14.56
C TRP A 215 -7.34 2.38 -14.20
N ARG A 216 -8.39 2.60 -14.99
CA ARG A 216 -9.75 2.16 -14.66
C ARG A 216 -9.96 0.66 -14.82
N HIS A 217 -9.21 -0.01 -15.71
CA HIS A 217 -9.35 -1.47 -15.91
C HIS A 217 -8.95 -2.29 -14.67
N GLY A 218 -8.00 -1.80 -13.87
CA GLY A 218 -7.56 -2.45 -12.63
C GLY A 218 -8.22 -1.89 -11.37
N SER A 219 -9.21 -1.00 -11.51
CA SER A 219 -9.92 -0.34 -10.39
C SER A 219 -11.33 -0.90 -10.26
N VAL A 220 -11.75 -1.25 -9.05
CA VAL A 220 -13.09 -1.82 -8.79
C VAL A 220 -14.07 -0.81 -8.20
N GLY A 221 -13.58 0.36 -7.79
CA GLY A 221 -14.37 1.36 -7.06
C GLY A 221 -15.52 1.96 -7.87
N ASP A 222 -15.42 2.00 -9.20
CA ASP A 222 -16.48 2.50 -10.09
C ASP A 222 -17.45 1.39 -10.54
N ILE A 223 -17.14 0.13 -10.22
CA ILE A 223 -17.91 -1.07 -10.58
C ILE A 223 -18.16 -1.95 -9.35
N ALA A 224 -18.24 -1.34 -8.16
CA ALA A 224 -18.38 -2.08 -6.91
C ALA A 224 -19.67 -2.92 -6.88
N GLU A 225 -20.71 -2.52 -7.62
CA GLU A 225 -21.94 -3.27 -7.82
C GLU A 225 -21.78 -4.60 -8.58
N ASP A 226 -20.68 -4.76 -9.33
CA ASP A 226 -20.38 -6.01 -10.02
C ASP A 226 -19.82 -7.07 -9.08
N ILE A 227 -19.37 -6.69 -7.88
CA ILE A 227 -18.97 -7.64 -6.84
C ILE A 227 -20.24 -8.18 -6.17
N ARG A 228 -20.51 -9.48 -6.37
CA ARG A 228 -21.75 -10.14 -5.90
C ARG A 228 -21.55 -11.12 -4.76
N CYS A 229 -20.31 -11.48 -4.45
CA CYS A 229 -19.98 -12.31 -3.30
C CYS A 229 -19.70 -11.43 -2.05
N PRO A 230 -19.87 -11.97 -0.84
CA PRO A 230 -19.44 -11.33 0.39
C PRO A 230 -17.95 -10.93 0.40
N VAL A 231 -17.63 -9.82 1.08
CA VAL A 231 -16.28 -9.23 1.12
C VAL A 231 -15.82 -8.97 2.55
N PHE A 232 -14.66 -9.51 2.95
CA PHE A 232 -14.01 -9.20 4.23
C PHE A 232 -12.72 -8.40 3.99
N MET A 233 -12.82 -7.08 4.11
CA MET A 233 -11.74 -6.15 3.89
C MET A 233 -10.88 -6.02 5.15
N ILE A 234 -9.58 -6.30 5.04
CA ILE A 234 -8.62 -6.13 6.13
C ILE A 234 -7.60 -5.08 5.72
N GLY A 235 -7.31 -4.12 6.59
CA GLY A 235 -6.33 -3.08 6.30
C GLY A 235 -5.61 -2.58 7.54
N GLY A 236 -4.68 -1.67 7.32
CA GLY A 236 -3.82 -1.13 8.36
C GLY A 236 -3.78 0.40 8.32
N TRP A 237 -3.71 1.02 9.49
CA TRP A 237 -3.42 2.45 9.57
C TRP A 237 -1.95 2.73 9.26
N GLY A 238 -1.00 1.85 9.55
CA GLY A 238 0.40 2.05 9.13
C GLY A 238 0.65 1.77 7.64
N ASP A 239 -0.39 1.42 6.89
CA ASP A 239 -0.33 0.98 5.50
C ASP A 239 -0.64 2.10 4.49
N GLY A 240 -0.13 1.98 3.26
CA GLY A 240 -0.38 2.93 2.17
C GLY A 240 -1.81 2.93 1.65
N TYR A 241 -2.54 1.82 1.79
CA TYR A 241 -3.87 1.60 1.21
C TYR A 241 -5.02 1.84 2.19
N ARG A 242 -4.79 2.64 3.24
CA ARG A 242 -5.72 2.86 4.36
C ARG A 242 -7.09 3.47 3.99
N ASN A 243 -7.21 4.09 2.80
CA ASN A 243 -8.44 4.75 2.35
C ASN A 243 -9.50 3.77 1.80
N ALA A 244 -9.06 2.72 1.11
CA ALA A 244 -9.94 1.91 0.28
C ALA A 244 -10.95 1.05 1.07
N PRO A 245 -10.62 0.42 2.22
CA PRO A 245 -11.57 -0.46 2.90
C PRO A 245 -12.89 0.23 3.27
N LEU A 246 -12.84 1.42 3.86
CA LEU A 246 -14.05 2.16 4.26
C LEU A 246 -14.75 2.78 3.04
N ARG A 247 -13.99 3.27 2.05
CA ARG A 247 -14.56 3.83 0.81
C ARG A 247 -15.29 2.78 -0.02
N LEU A 248 -14.73 1.57 -0.14
CA LEU A 248 -15.37 0.47 -0.84
C LEU A 248 -16.57 -0.06 -0.05
N TYR A 249 -16.48 -0.13 1.29
CA TYR A 249 -17.60 -0.51 2.15
C TYR A 249 -18.85 0.36 1.92
N GLU A 250 -18.69 1.67 1.73
CA GLU A 250 -19.79 2.58 1.41
C GLU A 250 -20.49 2.29 0.07
N LYS A 251 -19.81 1.61 -0.85
CA LYS A 251 -20.30 1.31 -2.21
C LYS A 251 -20.86 -0.10 -2.36
N LEU A 252 -20.39 -1.06 -1.56
CA LEU A 252 -20.82 -2.46 -1.64
C LEU A 252 -22.28 -2.62 -1.20
N THR A 253 -23.03 -3.45 -1.93
CA THR A 253 -24.42 -3.82 -1.59
C THR A 253 -24.56 -5.26 -1.08
N VAL A 254 -23.44 -5.98 -1.05
CA VAL A 254 -23.29 -7.33 -0.54
C VAL A 254 -22.90 -7.32 0.94
N PRO A 255 -23.03 -8.45 1.65
CA PRO A 255 -22.49 -8.57 3.01
C PRO A 255 -20.99 -8.23 3.03
N ALA A 256 -20.63 -7.22 3.81
CA ALA A 256 -19.26 -6.72 3.89
C ALA A 256 -18.81 -6.55 5.35
N ARG A 257 -17.53 -6.79 5.61
CA ARG A 257 -16.87 -6.54 6.90
C ARG A 257 -15.57 -5.78 6.68
N VAL A 258 -15.25 -4.84 7.56
CA VAL A 258 -14.00 -4.08 7.60
C VAL A 258 -13.30 -4.37 8.92
N LEU A 259 -12.01 -4.71 8.85
CA LEU A 259 -11.11 -4.83 10.00
C LEU A 259 -9.85 -3.99 9.77
N MET A 260 -9.73 -2.86 10.48
CA MET A 260 -8.56 -1.96 10.38
C MET A 260 -7.75 -1.98 11.66
N GLY A 261 -6.52 -2.50 11.64
CA GLY A 261 -5.59 -2.42 12.76
C GLY A 261 -4.57 -1.29 12.61
N PRO A 262 -3.63 -1.11 13.56
CA PRO A 262 -2.52 -0.15 13.43
C PRO A 262 -1.39 -0.66 12.50
N TRP A 263 -1.67 -1.71 11.75
CA TRP A 263 -0.69 -2.50 11.01
C TRP A 263 -0.09 -1.74 9.85
N ASN A 264 1.16 -2.05 9.55
CA ASN A 264 1.80 -1.71 8.29
C ASN A 264 1.42 -2.68 7.16
N HIS A 265 2.13 -2.61 6.02
CA HIS A 265 1.95 -3.49 4.85
C HIS A 265 2.39 -4.94 5.10
N ALA A 266 1.73 -5.59 6.05
CA ALA A 266 1.95 -6.96 6.48
C ALA A 266 0.65 -7.55 7.01
N VAL A 267 0.55 -8.87 7.05
CA VAL A 267 -0.61 -9.55 7.66
C VAL A 267 -0.68 -9.26 9.17
N PRO A 268 -1.88 -9.23 9.77
CA PRO A 268 -2.05 -8.78 11.16
C PRO A 268 -1.26 -9.56 12.23
N ASP A 269 -0.84 -10.79 11.94
CA ASP A 269 -0.06 -11.63 12.87
C ASP A 269 1.40 -11.19 12.98
N SER A 270 1.94 -10.60 11.92
CA SER A 270 3.37 -10.25 11.81
C SER A 270 3.59 -8.74 11.70
N ALA A 271 2.53 -7.97 11.47
CA ALA A 271 2.58 -6.53 11.33
C ALA A 271 3.21 -5.83 12.52
N VAL A 272 3.90 -4.73 12.21
CA VAL A 272 4.52 -3.85 13.19
C VAL A 272 4.34 -2.38 12.77
N PRO A 273 3.81 -1.51 13.64
CA PRO A 273 3.42 -1.78 15.04
C PRO A 273 2.17 -2.67 15.18
N GLY A 274 2.10 -3.42 16.28
CA GLY A 274 0.90 -4.10 16.74
C GLY A 274 -0.08 -3.17 17.50
N PRO A 275 -1.09 -3.70 18.22
CA PRO A 275 -1.22 -5.10 18.60
C PRO A 275 -1.48 -6.02 17.42
N ARG A 276 -0.79 -7.16 17.43
CA ARG A 276 -1.04 -8.28 16.54
C ARG A 276 -2.23 -9.08 17.07
N ILE A 277 -3.01 -9.62 16.16
CA ILE A 277 -4.15 -10.51 16.48
C ILE A 277 -3.93 -11.84 15.80
N ASP A 278 -4.66 -12.88 16.19
CA ASP A 278 -4.75 -14.12 15.41
C ASP A 278 -5.66 -13.89 14.19
N HIS A 279 -5.10 -13.39 13.09
CA HIS A 279 -5.84 -13.09 11.87
C HIS A 279 -6.39 -14.36 11.22
N LEU A 280 -5.65 -15.46 11.27
CA LEU A 280 -6.08 -16.74 10.70
C LEU A 280 -7.35 -17.22 11.38
N HIS A 281 -7.49 -17.00 12.69
CA HIS A 281 -8.73 -17.30 13.40
C HIS A 281 -9.93 -16.51 12.84
N GLU A 282 -9.76 -15.22 12.55
CA GLU A 282 -10.83 -14.39 11.98
C GLU A 282 -11.15 -14.79 10.52
N VAL A 283 -10.13 -15.15 9.74
CA VAL A 283 -10.28 -15.69 8.38
C VAL A 283 -11.09 -16.98 8.40
N VAL A 284 -10.74 -17.95 9.25
CA VAL A 284 -11.46 -19.23 9.35
C VAL A 284 -12.90 -19.01 9.78
N ARG A 285 -13.18 -18.12 10.73
CA ARG A 285 -14.57 -17.78 11.14
C ARG A 285 -15.39 -17.25 9.96
N TRP A 286 -14.80 -16.39 9.14
CA TRP A 286 -15.44 -15.86 7.94
C TRP A 286 -15.71 -16.95 6.89
N LEU A 287 -14.70 -17.76 6.59
CA LEU A 287 -14.81 -18.84 5.62
C LEU A 287 -15.82 -19.89 6.07
N ASP A 288 -15.82 -20.29 7.35
CA ASP A 288 -16.75 -21.28 7.91
C ASP A 288 -18.21 -20.80 7.78
N HIS A 289 -18.46 -19.51 8.02
CA HIS A 289 -19.77 -18.90 7.84
C HIS A 289 -20.23 -18.97 6.38
N TRP A 290 -19.41 -18.49 5.44
CA TRP A 290 -19.84 -18.40 4.05
C TRP A 290 -19.86 -19.74 3.34
N CYS A 291 -18.93 -20.65 3.63
CA CYS A 291 -18.95 -22.01 3.10
C CYS A 291 -20.02 -22.90 3.77
N GLY A 292 -20.76 -22.38 4.76
CA GLY A 292 -21.87 -23.10 5.40
C GLY A 292 -21.41 -24.30 6.25
N ARG A 293 -20.23 -24.19 6.88
CA ARG A 293 -19.70 -25.25 7.74
C ARG A 293 -20.42 -25.29 9.09
N GLU A 294 -20.48 -26.47 9.70
CA GLU A 294 -21.13 -26.66 11.00
C GLU A 294 -20.52 -25.74 12.07
N GLY A 295 -21.35 -24.90 12.69
CA GLY A 295 -20.91 -23.89 13.66
C GLY A 295 -20.59 -22.51 13.08
N GLY A 296 -20.55 -22.34 11.75
CA GLY A 296 -20.30 -21.05 11.07
C GLY A 296 -21.38 -19.99 11.30
N ASP A 297 -22.63 -20.39 11.56
CA ASP A 297 -23.75 -19.48 11.86
C ASP A 297 -23.58 -18.73 13.19
N ALA A 298 -22.77 -19.25 14.11
CA ALA A 298 -22.47 -18.59 15.39
C ALA A 298 -21.35 -17.54 15.28
N GLY A 299 -20.78 -17.36 14.09
CA GLY A 299 -19.36 -17.02 13.93
C GLY A 299 -19.01 -15.57 13.60
N LEU A 300 -19.93 -14.67 13.23
CA LEU A 300 -19.58 -13.29 12.86
C LEU A 300 -20.11 -12.26 13.86
N ASP A 301 -19.27 -11.27 14.16
CA ASP A 301 -19.62 -10.12 15.00
C ASP A 301 -20.77 -9.33 14.36
N PRO A 302 -21.79 -8.88 15.11
CA PRO A 302 -22.82 -7.99 14.57
C PRO A 302 -22.29 -6.65 14.03
N ALA A 303 -21.07 -6.21 14.39
CA ALA A 303 -20.46 -5.00 13.83
C ALA A 303 -19.73 -5.28 12.51
N PRO A 304 -20.21 -4.70 11.39
CA PRO A 304 -19.52 -4.81 10.11
C PRO A 304 -18.24 -3.97 10.03
N VAL A 305 -18.07 -2.94 10.87
CA VAL A 305 -16.87 -2.09 10.86
C VAL A 305 -16.17 -2.17 12.22
N VAL A 306 -14.97 -2.76 12.24
CA VAL A 306 -14.11 -2.85 13.43
C VAL A 306 -12.78 -2.19 13.11
N VAL A 307 -12.40 -1.21 13.91
CA VAL A 307 -11.18 -0.42 13.71
C VAL A 307 -10.39 -0.26 15.00
N TYR A 308 -9.08 -0.08 14.90
CA TYR A 308 -8.23 0.26 16.03
C TYR A 308 -8.13 1.78 16.18
N GLU A 309 -8.72 2.33 17.23
CA GLU A 309 -8.61 3.75 17.56
C GLU A 309 -7.25 4.00 18.23
N GLN A 310 -6.34 4.61 17.47
CA GLN A 310 -5.00 4.93 17.92
C GLN A 310 -4.99 6.18 18.80
N HIS A 311 -3.97 6.36 19.61
CA HIS A 311 -3.72 7.64 20.26
C HIS A 311 -2.23 7.94 20.35
N PHE A 312 -1.92 9.14 20.84
CA PHE A 312 -0.57 9.63 20.95
C PHE A 312 0.36 8.65 21.66
N GLU A 313 1.54 8.49 21.06
CA GLU A 313 2.74 7.95 21.69
C GLU A 313 3.92 8.80 21.22
N PRO A 314 4.83 9.21 22.11
CA PRO A 314 5.99 9.99 21.72
C PRO A 314 6.70 9.34 20.52
N PRO A 315 6.91 10.08 19.41
CA PRO A 315 7.61 9.53 18.26
C PRO A 315 9.05 9.20 18.67
N VAL A 316 9.41 7.93 18.58
CA VAL A 316 10.78 7.43 18.81
C VAL A 316 11.38 7.03 17.46
N ASP A 317 12.64 7.41 17.24
CA ASP A 317 13.38 7.06 16.03
C ASP A 317 13.69 5.56 16.04
N ALA A 318 12.99 4.77 15.22
CA ALA A 318 13.05 3.31 15.13
C ALA A 318 12.63 2.57 16.43
N ASP A 319 12.33 1.27 16.35
CA ASP A 319 11.98 0.37 17.47
C ASP A 319 10.53 0.38 18.01
N ARG A 320 9.62 1.12 17.37
CA ARG A 320 8.20 1.04 17.73
C ARG A 320 7.58 -0.29 17.32
N THR A 321 7.30 -1.15 18.30
CA THR A 321 6.69 -2.47 18.08
C THR A 321 5.19 -2.53 18.34
N LEU A 322 4.64 -1.55 19.05
CA LEU A 322 3.23 -1.44 19.40
C LEU A 322 2.76 0.00 19.19
N GLN A 323 1.51 0.15 18.79
CA GLN A 323 0.79 1.42 18.73
C GLN A 323 -0.28 1.35 19.82
N PRO A 324 -0.31 2.29 20.78
CA PRO A 324 -1.34 2.31 21.79
C PRO A 324 -2.66 2.80 21.20
N GLY A 325 -3.74 2.32 21.80
CA GLY A 325 -5.08 2.47 21.29
C GLY A 325 -6.01 1.39 21.83
N CYS A 326 -7.21 1.32 21.28
CA CYS A 326 -8.18 0.28 21.59
C CYS A 326 -9.01 -0.08 20.35
N TRP A 327 -9.56 -1.30 20.34
CA TRP A 327 -10.53 -1.69 19.32
C TRP A 327 -11.84 -0.94 19.52
N ARG A 328 -12.42 -0.50 18.41
CA ARG A 328 -13.68 0.22 18.29
C ARG A 328 -14.53 -0.49 17.25
N ALA A 329 -15.82 -0.71 17.53
CA ALA A 329 -16.72 -1.44 16.65
C ALA A 329 -18.03 -0.67 16.45
N GLU A 330 -18.49 -0.62 15.20
CA GLU A 330 -19.65 0.19 14.77
C GLU A 330 -20.63 -0.67 13.99
N ARG A 331 -21.94 -0.50 14.25
CA ARG A 331 -23.00 -1.19 13.49
C ARG A 331 -23.35 -0.45 12.22
N SER A 332 -23.19 0.88 12.23
CA SER A 332 -23.48 1.74 11.09
C SER A 332 -22.24 2.51 10.64
N TRP A 333 -22.21 2.83 9.34
CA TRP A 333 -21.17 3.66 8.75
C TRP A 333 -21.80 4.76 7.89
N PRO A 334 -21.45 6.04 8.10
CA PRO A 334 -20.68 6.56 9.24
C PRO A 334 -21.33 6.21 10.60
N PRO A 335 -20.57 6.23 11.71
CA PRO A 335 -21.13 5.92 13.04
C PRO A 335 -22.32 6.80 13.41
N ALA A 336 -23.28 6.26 14.15
CA ALA A 336 -24.43 7.00 14.65
C ALA A 336 -23.98 8.13 15.58
N GLY A 337 -24.40 9.35 15.27
CA GLY A 337 -23.97 10.54 16.01
C GLY A 337 -22.60 11.08 15.56
N ALA A 338 -22.02 10.55 14.48
CA ALA A 338 -20.89 11.20 13.82
C ALA A 338 -21.26 12.63 13.40
N ALA A 339 -20.28 13.52 13.50
CA ALA A 339 -20.42 14.94 13.19
C ALA A 339 -19.18 15.44 12.43
N THR A 340 -19.25 16.68 11.96
CA THR A 340 -18.10 17.36 11.35
C THR A 340 -17.68 18.53 12.23
N THR A 341 -16.46 18.49 12.74
CA THR A 341 -15.82 19.62 13.42
C THR A 341 -15.12 20.48 12.37
N THR A 342 -15.48 21.77 12.30
CA THR A 342 -14.85 22.74 11.40
C THR A 342 -13.92 23.66 12.19
N LEU A 343 -12.69 23.81 11.72
CA LEU A 343 -11.69 24.70 12.30
C LEU A 343 -11.07 25.57 11.20
N HIS A 344 -10.99 26.87 11.43
CA HIS A 344 -10.46 27.86 10.50
C HIS A 344 -8.99 28.18 10.80
N LEU A 345 -8.21 28.40 9.74
CA LEU A 345 -6.80 28.76 9.81
C LEU A 345 -6.67 30.29 9.97
N GLY A 346 -5.97 30.76 10.99
CA GLY A 346 -5.67 32.19 11.21
C GLY A 346 -4.19 32.53 10.97
N GLU A 347 -3.91 33.75 10.48
CA GLU A 347 -2.54 34.27 10.16
C GLU A 347 -1.59 34.26 11.36
N ASP A 348 -2.11 34.23 12.58
CA ASP A 348 -1.32 34.10 13.81
C ASP A 348 -0.93 32.64 14.16
N GLY A 349 -1.18 31.71 13.24
CA GLY A 349 -0.94 30.28 13.44
C GLY A 349 -2.02 29.58 14.27
N THR A 350 -3.18 30.22 14.46
CA THR A 350 -4.31 29.63 15.18
C THR A 350 -5.13 28.68 14.29
N LEU A 351 -5.68 27.65 14.92
CA LEU A 351 -6.69 26.76 14.35
C LEU A 351 -7.90 26.73 15.29
N ALA A 352 -8.99 27.39 14.92
CA ALA A 352 -10.11 27.65 15.85
C ALA A 352 -11.49 27.53 15.18
N ALA A 353 -12.53 27.32 15.98
CA ALA A 353 -13.90 27.20 15.46
C ALA A 353 -14.46 28.53 14.90
N ASP A 354 -14.02 29.66 15.44
CA ASP A 354 -14.42 30.98 14.96
C ASP A 354 -13.65 31.35 13.70
N ALA A 355 -14.32 32.02 12.76
CA ALA A 355 -13.67 32.54 11.57
C ALA A 355 -12.68 33.67 11.95
N PRO A 356 -11.43 33.64 11.44
CA PRO A 356 -10.45 34.65 11.75
C PRO A 356 -10.67 35.94 10.95
N ASP A 357 -10.00 37.00 11.38
CA ASP A 357 -9.86 38.21 10.57
C ASP A 357 -9.12 37.90 9.25
N PRO A 358 -9.36 38.68 8.17
CA PRO A 358 -8.61 38.54 6.93
C PRO A 358 -7.11 38.66 7.14
N GLY A 359 -6.35 37.70 6.60
CA GLY A 359 -4.90 37.63 6.73
C GLY A 359 -4.30 36.67 5.72
N GLN A 360 -2.96 36.61 5.67
CA GLN A 360 -2.26 35.65 4.82
C GLN A 360 -0.91 35.22 5.37
N ASP A 361 -0.57 33.95 5.22
CA ASP A 361 0.74 33.41 5.53
C ASP A 361 1.58 33.20 4.27
N THR A 362 2.89 33.42 4.39
CA THR A 362 3.83 33.15 3.29
C THR A 362 4.47 31.79 3.46
N LEU A 363 4.33 30.93 2.46
CA LEU A 363 4.99 29.64 2.37
C LEU A 363 5.99 29.65 1.21
N VAL A 364 7.27 29.47 1.53
CA VAL A 364 8.33 29.35 0.53
C VAL A 364 8.56 27.87 0.24
N TYR A 365 8.59 27.51 -1.04
CA TYR A 365 8.79 26.12 -1.44
C TYR A 365 10.16 25.61 -0.99
N ASP A 366 10.14 24.51 -0.22
CA ASP A 366 11.33 23.75 0.17
C ASP A 366 11.11 22.28 -0.19
N ALA A 367 11.79 21.82 -1.24
CA ALA A 367 11.67 20.45 -1.73
C ALA A 367 12.33 19.39 -0.81
N THR A 368 12.96 19.81 0.30
CA THR A 368 13.58 18.92 1.30
C THR A 368 12.65 18.55 2.47
N VAL A 369 11.39 19.02 2.44
CA VAL A 369 10.35 18.67 3.43
C VAL A 369 9.83 17.25 3.18
N GLY A 370 9.59 16.49 4.25
CA GLY A 370 9.03 15.14 4.21
C GLY A 370 9.96 14.06 4.78
N THR A 371 11.22 14.40 5.09
CA THR A 371 12.22 13.43 5.56
C THR A 371 11.92 12.84 6.94
N HIS A 372 11.01 13.46 7.71
CA HIS A 372 10.54 12.96 9.01
C HIS A 372 9.10 12.44 8.94
N GLY A 373 8.39 12.66 7.84
CA GLY A 373 6.99 12.26 7.65
C GLY A 373 6.76 10.76 7.44
N GLY A 374 7.80 9.93 7.54
CA GLY A 374 7.72 8.50 7.25
C GLY A 374 7.47 8.18 5.77
N LEU A 375 7.51 6.90 5.43
CA LEU A 375 7.26 6.37 4.10
C LEU A 375 5.81 5.91 3.96
N TRP A 376 5.24 6.05 2.75
CA TRP A 376 3.84 5.76 2.46
C TRP A 376 3.38 4.34 2.85
N SER A 377 4.28 3.35 2.91
CA SER A 377 3.95 1.98 3.31
C SER A 377 5.08 1.34 4.13
N ALA A 378 5.56 2.06 5.14
CA ALA A 378 6.73 1.70 5.96
C ALA A 378 6.54 0.44 6.82
N GLY A 379 7.64 -0.19 7.26
CA GLY A 379 7.61 -1.31 8.22
C GLY A 379 8.71 -1.22 9.27
N VAL A 380 8.80 -2.22 10.18
CA VAL A 380 9.87 -2.17 11.19
C VAL A 380 11.26 -2.36 10.59
N ALA A 381 12.16 -1.53 11.12
CA ALA A 381 13.54 -1.19 10.76
C ALA A 381 13.73 0.05 9.86
N PHE A 382 12.71 0.55 9.13
CA PHE A 382 12.80 1.83 8.43
C PHE A 382 11.44 2.41 8.00
N GLY A 383 11.32 3.75 8.03
CA GLY A 383 10.24 4.47 7.38
C GLY A 383 9.03 4.83 8.24
N LEU A 384 8.93 4.40 9.51
CA LEU A 384 7.89 4.95 10.39
C LEU A 384 8.09 6.47 10.58
N PRO A 385 7.02 7.27 10.73
CA PRO A 385 7.15 8.70 10.93
C PRO A 385 7.84 9.00 12.26
N GLY A 386 8.82 9.91 12.21
CA GLY A 386 9.50 10.43 13.39
C GLY A 386 8.77 11.65 13.97
N ASP A 387 9.48 12.40 14.80
CA ASP A 387 8.97 13.69 15.29
C ASP A 387 8.83 14.68 14.13
N GLN A 388 7.66 15.31 14.01
CA GLN A 388 7.35 16.16 12.87
C GLN A 388 7.95 17.58 12.95
N ARG A 389 8.45 18.00 14.12
CA ARG A 389 8.98 19.36 14.33
C ARG A 389 10.01 19.84 13.28
N PRO A 390 10.94 19.01 12.77
CA PRO A 390 11.88 19.44 11.74
C PRO A 390 11.22 19.77 10.39
N ASP A 391 10.13 19.08 10.03
CA ASP A 391 9.35 19.36 8.82
C ASP A 391 8.36 20.52 9.05
N GLU A 392 7.77 20.61 10.24
CA GLU A 392 6.92 21.74 10.66
C GLU A 392 7.66 23.08 10.62
N ALA A 393 8.94 23.11 10.98
CA ALA A 393 9.76 24.32 10.94
C ALA A 393 9.94 24.90 9.51
N ARG A 394 9.59 24.13 8.49
CA ARG A 394 9.67 24.48 7.05
C ARG A 394 8.28 24.55 6.41
N SER A 395 7.23 24.55 7.22
CA SER A 395 5.82 24.50 6.82
C SER A 395 5.04 25.67 7.42
N ALA A 396 3.86 25.98 6.87
CA ALA A 396 2.90 26.86 7.54
C ALA A 396 2.10 26.03 8.56
N VAL A 397 2.06 26.44 9.83
CA VAL A 397 1.55 25.62 10.93
C VAL A 397 0.41 26.31 11.64
N TYR A 398 -0.73 25.63 11.75
CA TYR A 398 -1.92 26.11 12.45
C TYR A 398 -2.30 25.13 13.56
N THR A 399 -2.45 25.62 14.79
CA THR A 399 -2.60 24.77 15.98
C THR A 399 -3.77 25.23 16.85
N THR A 400 -4.54 24.29 17.39
CA THR A 400 -5.61 24.60 18.33
C THR A 400 -5.07 25.05 19.68
N GLU A 401 -5.92 25.64 20.51
CA GLU A 401 -5.70 25.61 21.96
C GLU A 401 -5.70 24.15 22.49
N PRO A 402 -5.13 23.86 23.68
CA PRO A 402 -5.18 22.53 24.24
C PRO A 402 -6.64 22.08 24.35
N LEU A 403 -6.92 20.88 23.84
CA LEU A 403 -8.25 20.32 23.84
C LEU A 403 -8.77 20.18 25.27
N THR A 404 -9.99 20.64 25.51
CA THR A 404 -10.62 20.57 26.83
C THR A 404 -11.19 19.18 27.14
N GLU A 405 -11.41 18.38 26.10
CA GLU A 405 -11.90 17.00 26.11
C GLU A 405 -11.23 16.18 25.00
N ASP A 406 -11.37 14.86 25.04
CA ASP A 406 -10.84 13.99 23.98
C ASP A 406 -11.62 14.23 22.68
N LEU A 407 -10.92 14.32 21.54
CA LEU A 407 -11.53 14.39 20.21
C LEU A 407 -11.25 13.08 19.48
N HIS A 408 -12.32 12.39 19.10
CA HIS A 408 -12.26 11.12 18.37
C HIS A 408 -12.47 11.37 16.89
N LEU A 409 -11.40 11.30 16.10
CA LEU A 409 -11.43 11.34 14.65
C LEU A 409 -11.64 9.92 14.14
N LEU A 410 -12.66 9.73 13.29
CA LEU A 410 -12.88 8.48 12.57
C LEU A 410 -13.41 8.79 11.17
N GLY A 411 -12.57 8.55 10.17
CA GLY A 411 -12.87 8.84 8.77
C GLY A 411 -11.83 9.72 8.12
N ARG A 412 -12.25 10.44 7.07
CA ARG A 412 -11.40 11.23 6.20
C ARG A 412 -11.58 12.73 6.43
N ALA A 413 -10.53 13.41 6.89
CA ALA A 413 -10.55 14.87 7.07
C ALA A 413 -10.32 15.58 5.72
N THR A 414 -10.80 16.82 5.59
CA THR A 414 -10.60 17.64 4.38
C THR A 414 -10.10 19.02 4.77
N LEU A 415 -9.02 19.48 4.14
CA LEU A 415 -8.54 20.84 4.23
C LEU A 415 -8.99 21.60 2.98
N THR A 416 -9.85 22.59 3.15
CA THR A 416 -10.06 23.63 2.14
C THR A 416 -9.00 24.72 2.32
N LEU A 417 -8.17 24.93 1.31
CA LEU A 417 -7.08 25.91 1.33
C LEU A 417 -7.26 26.94 0.22
N HIS A 418 -7.31 28.22 0.56
CA HIS A 418 -7.26 29.31 -0.40
C HIS A 418 -5.82 29.75 -0.60
N VAL A 419 -5.32 29.67 -1.83
CA VAL A 419 -3.91 29.93 -2.11
C VAL A 419 -3.71 30.71 -3.40
N SER A 420 -2.76 31.64 -3.38
CA SER A 420 -2.13 32.16 -4.59
C SER A 420 -0.64 31.83 -4.57
N THR A 421 -0.03 31.65 -5.75
CA THR A 421 1.37 31.25 -5.85
C THR A 421 2.06 31.92 -7.04
N SER A 422 3.39 31.96 -7.03
CA SER A 422 4.20 32.43 -8.16
C SER A 422 4.38 31.39 -9.27
N ALA A 423 4.13 30.11 -8.99
CA ALA A 423 4.38 29.00 -9.91
C ALA A 423 3.16 28.64 -10.76
N THR A 424 3.40 27.99 -11.91
CA THR A 424 2.33 27.41 -12.75
C THR A 424 1.99 25.97 -12.38
N VAL A 425 2.92 25.28 -11.70
CA VAL A 425 2.76 23.92 -11.17
C VAL A 425 3.32 23.87 -9.75
N ILE A 426 2.50 23.49 -8.78
CA ILE A 426 2.93 23.32 -7.38
C ILE A 426 2.04 22.31 -6.65
N GLY A 427 2.63 21.54 -5.73
CA GLY A 427 1.93 20.64 -4.82
C GLY A 427 1.72 21.27 -3.44
N PHE A 428 0.69 20.81 -2.75
CA PHE A 428 0.46 21.10 -1.32
C PHE A 428 0.25 19.80 -0.56
N VAL A 429 0.88 19.71 0.60
CA VAL A 429 0.79 18.57 1.52
C VAL A 429 0.24 19.08 2.85
N ALA A 430 -0.78 18.41 3.35
CA ALA A 430 -1.48 18.73 4.58
C ALA A 430 -1.21 17.62 5.61
N ASN A 431 -0.29 17.87 6.54
CA ASN A 431 0.03 16.93 7.62
C ASN A 431 -0.84 17.23 8.83
N LEU A 432 -1.69 16.29 9.21
CA LEU A 432 -2.46 16.33 10.46
C LEU A 432 -1.63 15.71 11.58
N ASN A 433 -1.42 16.45 12.67
CA ASN A 433 -0.54 16.05 13.75
C ASN A 433 -1.21 16.17 15.12
N ASP A 434 -0.86 15.26 16.02
CA ASP A 434 -1.18 15.29 17.44
C ASP A 434 0.03 15.82 18.22
N VAL A 435 -0.15 16.99 18.86
CA VAL A 435 0.91 17.68 19.59
C VAL A 435 0.69 17.53 21.08
N ALA A 436 1.63 16.86 21.74
CA ALA A 436 1.58 16.64 23.18
C ALA A 436 1.90 17.91 23.99
N PRO A 437 1.56 17.96 25.30
CA PRO A 437 1.85 19.11 26.16
C PRO A 437 3.33 19.49 26.27
N ASP A 438 4.25 18.55 26.00
CA ASP A 438 5.70 18.81 25.97
C ASP A 438 6.20 19.37 24.62
N GLY A 439 5.31 19.47 23.63
CA GLY A 439 5.57 19.99 22.30
C GLY A 439 6.06 18.95 21.29
N SER A 440 6.20 17.67 21.65
CA SER A 440 6.43 16.61 20.67
C SER A 440 5.23 16.48 19.72
N SER A 441 5.51 16.23 18.43
CA SER A 441 4.50 16.22 17.37
C SER A 441 4.53 14.91 16.61
N GLN A 442 3.41 14.19 16.64
CA GLN A 442 3.24 12.91 15.96
C GLN A 442 2.33 13.05 14.75
N LEU A 443 2.78 12.51 13.62
CA LEU A 443 1.98 12.44 12.40
C LEU A 443 0.78 11.49 12.59
N VAL A 444 -0.42 11.97 12.27
CA VAL A 444 -1.67 11.18 12.30
C VAL A 444 -2.05 10.70 10.90
N ALA A 445 -2.09 11.62 9.94
CA ALA A 445 -2.42 11.36 8.54
C ALA A 445 -1.91 12.49 7.64
N LYS A 446 -1.78 12.22 6.35
CA LYS A 446 -1.38 13.21 5.33
C LYS A 446 -2.45 13.34 4.26
N GLY A 447 -2.56 14.54 3.69
CA GLY A 447 -3.29 14.78 2.45
C GLY A 447 -2.36 15.42 1.43
N VAL A 448 -2.58 15.14 0.15
CA VAL A 448 -1.73 15.65 -0.94
C VAL A 448 -2.60 16.11 -2.08
N LEU A 449 -2.27 17.26 -2.66
CA LEU A 449 -2.84 17.71 -3.92
C LEU A 449 -1.83 18.51 -4.74
N ASN A 450 -1.62 18.09 -5.98
CA ASN A 450 -1.07 18.93 -7.02
C ASN A 450 -2.14 19.96 -7.40
N ALA A 451 -1.87 21.25 -7.19
CA ALA A 451 -2.85 22.32 -7.40
C ALA A 451 -3.34 22.45 -8.86
N THR A 452 -2.63 21.87 -9.82
CA THR A 452 -3.10 21.77 -11.21
C THR A 452 -4.26 20.78 -11.37
N ARG A 453 -4.47 19.91 -10.38
CA ARG A 453 -5.56 18.92 -10.31
C ARG A 453 -6.77 19.38 -9.48
N ARG A 454 -6.78 20.63 -9.00
CA ARG A 454 -7.84 21.21 -8.15
C ARG A 454 -9.28 20.98 -8.63
N GLU A 455 -9.49 20.90 -9.94
CA GLU A 455 -10.81 20.70 -10.56
C GLU A 455 -10.97 19.27 -11.10
N SER A 456 -9.87 18.58 -11.41
CA SER A 456 -9.88 17.27 -12.06
C SER A 456 -8.50 16.60 -12.01
N LEU A 457 -8.45 15.33 -11.61
CA LEU A 457 -7.26 14.48 -11.68
C LEU A 457 -6.95 14.03 -13.13
N SER A 458 -7.95 14.05 -14.01
CA SER A 458 -7.86 13.58 -15.40
C SER A 458 -7.50 14.68 -16.41
N THR A 459 -7.93 15.92 -16.14
CA THR A 459 -7.77 17.07 -17.05
C THR A 459 -7.09 18.23 -16.33
N PRO A 460 -5.76 18.14 -16.12
CA PRO A 460 -5.06 19.15 -15.35
C PRO A 460 -4.99 20.49 -16.06
N GLN A 461 -4.97 21.57 -15.27
CA GLN A 461 -4.84 22.93 -15.77
C GLN A 461 -3.73 23.66 -15.03
N PRO A 462 -2.83 24.37 -15.73
CA PRO A 462 -1.79 25.15 -15.08
C PRO A 462 -2.40 26.26 -14.23
N LEU A 463 -1.66 26.69 -13.22
CA LEU A 463 -2.03 27.85 -12.43
C LEU A 463 -1.63 29.15 -13.13
N GLU A 464 -2.46 30.17 -12.98
CA GLU A 464 -2.12 31.57 -13.26
C GLU A 464 -1.43 32.19 -12.03
N PRO A 465 -0.17 32.64 -12.14
CA PRO A 465 0.55 33.24 -11.02
C PRO A 465 -0.20 34.43 -10.40
N GLY A 466 -0.29 34.45 -9.06
CA GLY A 466 -0.96 35.50 -8.28
C GLY A 466 -2.48 35.39 -8.20
N ARG A 467 -3.13 34.53 -8.99
CA ARG A 467 -4.56 34.23 -8.84
C ARG A 467 -4.80 33.38 -7.61
N ILE A 468 -5.89 33.66 -6.89
CA ILE A 468 -6.33 32.87 -5.74
C ILE A 468 -7.18 31.70 -6.23
N TYR A 469 -6.83 30.50 -5.77
CA TYR A 469 -7.55 29.25 -6.01
C TYR A 469 -8.02 28.66 -4.68
N GLU A 470 -9.18 28.03 -4.70
CA GLU A 470 -9.62 27.12 -3.63
C GLU A 470 -9.14 25.71 -3.97
N LEU A 471 -8.45 25.07 -3.02
CA LEU A 471 -7.97 23.70 -3.11
C LEU A 471 -8.67 22.85 -2.06
N GLN A 472 -9.17 21.68 -2.44
CA GLN A 472 -9.72 20.70 -1.51
C GLN A 472 -8.72 19.54 -1.38
N ILE A 473 -8.00 19.52 -0.26
CA ILE A 473 -6.98 18.51 0.04
C ILE A 473 -7.60 17.52 1.01
N GLU A 474 -7.87 16.32 0.52
CA GLU A 474 -8.34 15.24 1.37
C GLU A 474 -7.17 14.60 2.11
N ILE A 475 -7.32 14.44 3.42
CA ILE A 475 -6.33 13.84 4.31
C ILE A 475 -6.72 12.38 4.52
N ASP A 476 -5.74 11.48 4.45
CA ASP A 476 -5.93 10.04 4.54
C ASP A 476 -6.81 9.62 5.73
N THR A 477 -7.60 8.59 5.48
CA THR A 477 -8.55 8.00 6.42
C THR A 477 -7.83 7.40 7.61
N THR A 478 -8.30 7.67 8.82
CA THR A 478 -7.71 7.11 10.05
C THR A 478 -8.73 7.04 11.18
N SER A 479 -8.35 6.36 12.27
CA SER A 479 -9.04 6.39 13.56
C SER A 479 -8.04 6.82 14.64
N TRP A 480 -8.27 8.00 15.22
CA TRP A 480 -7.36 8.63 16.15
C TRP A 480 -8.09 9.36 17.27
N ARG A 481 -7.64 9.18 18.51
CA ARG A 481 -8.09 9.93 19.68
C ARG A 481 -7.04 10.96 20.07
N PHE A 482 -7.32 12.23 19.78
CA PHE A 482 -6.57 13.35 20.34
C PHE A 482 -6.94 13.50 21.80
N GLN A 483 -5.98 13.32 22.69
CA GLN A 483 -6.25 13.30 24.13
C GLN A 483 -6.44 14.73 24.67
N ARG A 484 -7.28 14.87 25.70
CA ARG A 484 -7.42 16.11 26.45
C ARG A 484 -6.05 16.69 26.85
N GLY A 485 -5.85 17.98 26.61
CA GLY A 485 -4.60 18.69 26.87
C GLY A 485 -3.59 18.65 25.71
N HIS A 486 -3.78 17.75 24.73
CA HIS A 486 -3.05 17.80 23.47
C HIS A 486 -3.62 18.90 22.57
N ARG A 487 -2.93 19.19 21.47
CA ARG A 487 -3.39 20.11 20.44
C ARG A 487 -3.48 19.39 19.11
N LEU A 488 -4.50 19.73 18.34
CA LEU A 488 -4.58 19.34 16.94
C LEU A 488 -3.82 20.38 16.12
N ARG A 489 -2.97 19.90 15.19
CA ARG A 489 -2.19 20.76 14.31
C ARG A 489 -2.33 20.33 12.86
N ILE A 490 -2.49 21.31 11.98
CA ILE A 490 -2.30 21.12 10.55
C ILE A 490 -1.04 21.86 10.10
N ALA A 491 -0.11 21.14 9.47
CA ALA A 491 1.07 21.72 8.84
C ALA A 491 0.92 21.62 7.32
N VAL A 492 0.98 22.76 6.64
CA VAL A 492 0.87 22.88 5.18
C VAL A 492 2.26 23.08 4.59
N ALA A 493 2.70 22.11 3.80
CA ALA A 493 3.97 22.11 3.09
C ALA A 493 3.75 22.10 1.57
N ASN A 494 4.83 22.28 0.80
CA ASN A 494 4.84 22.17 -0.66
C ASN A 494 5.53 20.91 -1.19
N ALA A 495 5.96 20.00 -0.30
CA ALA A 495 6.62 18.75 -0.65
C ALA A 495 6.41 17.68 0.44
N ASP A 496 6.53 16.41 0.04
CA ASP A 496 6.71 15.24 0.92
C ASP A 496 7.79 14.31 0.34
N TRP A 497 9.00 14.84 0.18
CA TRP A 497 10.15 14.08 -0.31
C TRP A 497 10.72 13.19 0.81
N PRO A 498 11.00 11.90 0.57
CA PRO A 498 11.13 11.22 -0.73
C PRO A 498 9.89 10.43 -1.19
N ASN A 499 8.72 10.58 -0.58
CA ASN A 499 7.53 9.85 -1.01
C ASN A 499 7.05 10.28 -2.40
N MET A 500 7.14 11.58 -2.70
CA MET A 500 6.68 12.16 -3.97
C MET A 500 7.79 12.89 -4.71
N TRP A 501 7.64 12.97 -6.03
CA TRP A 501 8.47 13.82 -6.85
C TRP A 501 8.22 15.31 -6.55
N PRO A 502 9.29 16.11 -6.37
CA PRO A 502 9.19 17.56 -6.29
C PRO A 502 8.57 18.15 -7.57
N THR A 503 7.73 19.17 -7.41
CA THR A 503 7.29 20.00 -8.54
C THR A 503 8.46 20.81 -9.10
N PRO A 504 8.47 21.12 -10.41
CA PRO A 504 9.68 21.61 -11.07
C PRO A 504 10.00 23.08 -10.79
N GLU A 505 9.04 23.88 -10.35
CA GLU A 505 9.22 25.34 -10.20
C GLU A 505 9.48 25.72 -8.74
N PRO A 506 10.58 26.46 -8.45
CA PRO A 506 10.68 27.26 -7.23
C PRO A 506 9.47 28.19 -7.08
N ALA A 507 8.93 28.31 -5.86
CA ALA A 507 7.69 29.06 -5.66
C ALA A 507 7.61 29.75 -4.30
N THR A 508 6.88 30.85 -4.28
CA THR A 508 6.34 31.45 -3.05
C THR A 508 4.83 31.46 -3.14
N SER A 509 4.18 30.91 -2.12
CA SER A 509 2.72 30.84 -2.01
C SER A 509 2.23 31.68 -0.86
N LEU A 510 1.04 32.26 -1.01
CA LEU A 510 0.30 32.98 0.02
C LEU A 510 -0.93 32.16 0.39
N LEU A 511 -1.00 31.73 1.64
CA LEU A 511 -2.15 31.00 2.19
C LEU A 511 -3.12 32.04 2.75
N HIS A 512 -4.29 32.17 2.14
CA HIS A 512 -5.28 33.20 2.48
C HIS A 512 -6.21 32.70 3.58
N CYS A 513 -6.46 33.56 4.56
CA CYS A 513 -7.26 33.28 5.75
C CYS A 513 -8.33 34.37 5.94
N GLY A 514 -9.41 34.03 6.64
CA GLY A 514 -10.43 34.97 7.09
C GLY A 514 -11.50 35.35 6.04
N THR A 515 -12.24 36.43 6.31
CA THR A 515 -13.45 36.77 5.53
C THR A 515 -13.14 37.03 4.04
N GLY A 516 -13.82 36.29 3.16
CA GLY A 516 -13.63 36.29 1.71
C GLY A 516 -12.88 35.06 1.16
N HIS A 517 -11.98 34.48 1.96
CA HIS A 517 -11.17 33.29 1.62
C HIS A 517 -10.99 32.41 2.86
N LEU A 518 -12.02 31.65 3.22
CA LEU A 518 -12.07 30.87 4.46
C LEU A 518 -11.37 29.51 4.27
N SER A 519 -10.04 29.49 4.44
CA SER A 519 -9.30 28.25 4.64
C SER A 519 -9.74 27.57 5.94
N ARG A 520 -10.09 26.28 5.85
CA ARG A 520 -10.66 25.51 6.97
C ARG A 520 -10.34 24.02 6.88
N LEU A 521 -10.18 23.40 8.04
CA LEU A 521 -10.07 21.96 8.23
C LEU A 521 -11.42 21.41 8.72
N GLU A 522 -11.95 20.42 8.02
CA GLU A 522 -13.17 19.70 8.34
C GLU A 522 -12.81 18.28 8.78
N ILE A 523 -13.15 17.93 10.01
CA ILE A 523 -12.77 16.66 10.65
C ILE A 523 -14.03 15.84 10.94
N PRO A 524 -14.14 14.61 10.42
CA PRO A 524 -15.20 13.70 10.84
C PRO A 524 -14.91 13.21 12.25
N THR A 525 -15.78 13.57 13.18
CA THR A 525 -15.70 13.17 14.58
C THR A 525 -16.74 12.11 14.89
N ALA A 526 -16.36 11.14 15.72
CA ALA A 526 -17.25 10.11 16.24
C ALA A 526 -17.53 10.33 17.73
N PRO A 527 -18.66 9.82 18.27
CA PRO A 527 -18.88 9.81 19.71
C PRO A 527 -17.80 9.01 20.45
N ALA A 528 -17.46 9.45 21.68
CA ALA A 528 -16.45 8.79 22.50
C ALA A 528 -16.79 7.32 22.86
N THR A 529 -18.08 6.98 22.92
CA THR A 529 -18.54 5.61 23.14
C THR A 529 -18.92 4.97 21.80
N PRO A 530 -18.36 3.82 21.42
CA PRO A 530 -18.77 3.09 20.22
C PRO A 530 -20.21 2.57 20.33
N GLU A 531 -20.84 2.26 19.20
CA GLU A 531 -22.20 1.70 19.17
C GLU A 531 -22.29 0.29 19.79
N VAL A 532 -21.20 -0.47 19.75
CA VAL A 532 -21.10 -1.79 20.35
C VAL A 532 -19.79 -1.99 21.08
N GLU A 533 -19.80 -2.95 22.00
CA GLU A 533 -18.58 -3.46 22.60
C GLU A 533 -17.71 -4.08 21.51
N ALA A 534 -16.44 -3.66 21.46
CA ALA A 534 -15.50 -4.16 20.48
C ALA A 534 -15.16 -5.64 20.75
N PRO A 535 -14.93 -6.43 19.69
CA PRO A 535 -14.52 -7.83 19.86
C PRO A 535 -13.19 -7.92 20.58
N VAL A 536 -13.06 -8.96 21.40
CA VAL A 536 -11.78 -9.35 21.98
C VAL A 536 -11.11 -10.33 21.03
N PHE A 537 -10.10 -9.86 20.30
CA PHE A 537 -9.32 -10.70 19.42
C PHE A 537 -8.40 -11.63 20.22
N ARG A 538 -8.19 -12.84 19.69
CA ARG A 538 -7.12 -13.72 20.19
C ARG A 538 -5.78 -13.06 19.88
N ALA A 539 -4.83 -13.18 20.80
CA ALA A 539 -3.46 -12.76 20.54
C ALA A 539 -2.89 -13.60 19.41
N ALA A 540 -2.06 -12.99 18.55
CA ALA A 540 -1.27 -13.74 17.59
C ALA A 540 -0.46 -14.82 18.32
N PRO A 541 -0.38 -16.05 17.79
CA PRO A 541 0.46 -17.07 18.40
C PRO A 541 1.93 -16.67 18.34
N ASP A 542 2.73 -17.21 19.26
CA ASP A 542 4.18 -17.13 19.18
C ASP A 542 4.63 -17.94 17.95
N GLU A 543 4.91 -17.27 16.83
CA GLU A 543 5.52 -17.93 15.68
C GLU A 543 7.01 -18.19 15.96
N PRO A 544 7.56 -19.34 15.54
CA PRO A 544 9.00 -19.54 15.57
C PRO A 544 9.70 -18.41 14.80
N GLU A 545 10.90 -18.02 15.27
CA GLU A 545 11.74 -17.00 14.64
C GLU A 545 11.69 -17.13 13.10
N PRO A 546 11.46 -16.04 12.37
CA PRO A 546 11.24 -16.12 10.94
C PRO A 546 12.41 -16.82 10.27
N HIS A 547 12.11 -17.65 9.26
CA HIS A 547 13.11 -18.17 8.33
C HIS A 547 13.84 -17.06 7.56
N LEU A 548 13.40 -15.80 7.73
CA LEU A 548 14.01 -14.56 7.28
C LEU A 548 15.06 -14.07 8.28
N SER A 549 16.30 -13.97 7.83
CA SER A 549 17.42 -13.39 8.56
C SER A 549 17.90 -12.15 7.82
N LEU A 550 17.91 -11.01 8.51
CA LEU A 550 18.56 -9.80 8.00
C LEU A 550 20.06 -10.06 7.86
N ALA A 551 20.63 -9.84 6.68
CA ALA A 551 22.08 -10.02 6.53
C ALA A 551 22.83 -8.83 7.13
N HIS A 552 22.25 -7.62 7.02
CA HIS A 552 22.74 -6.41 7.67
C HIS A 552 21.63 -5.65 8.40
N ALA A 553 22.02 -4.83 9.38
CA ALA A 553 21.11 -3.86 9.98
C ALA A 553 20.66 -2.86 8.90
N PRO A 554 19.35 -2.63 8.73
CA PRO A 554 18.85 -1.70 7.72
C PRO A 554 19.37 -0.29 8.00
N THR A 555 19.66 0.46 6.94
CA THR A 555 20.16 1.84 7.08
C THR A 555 19.21 2.81 6.42
N TRP A 556 18.97 3.95 7.07
CA TRP A 556 18.27 5.10 6.53
C TRP A 556 19.12 6.33 6.85
N ARG A 557 19.56 7.06 5.82
CA ARG A 557 20.48 8.19 5.96
C ARG A 557 19.92 9.40 5.24
N VAL A 558 19.87 10.51 5.96
CA VAL A 558 19.61 11.83 5.41
C VAL A 558 20.91 12.61 5.48
N GLU A 559 21.47 12.95 4.32
CA GLU A 559 22.72 13.71 4.22
C GLU A 559 22.43 15.08 3.64
N ARG A 560 22.90 16.14 4.30
CA ARG A 560 22.74 17.52 3.84
C ARG A 560 24.09 18.19 3.72
N ASP A 561 24.40 18.68 2.52
CA ASP A 561 25.56 19.52 2.32
C ASP A 561 25.23 20.95 2.78
N ALA A 562 25.98 21.46 3.76
CA ALA A 562 25.71 22.78 4.33
C ALA A 562 26.07 23.95 3.39
N LEU A 563 26.94 23.74 2.41
CA LEU A 563 27.39 24.77 1.47
C LEU A 563 26.47 24.84 0.25
N SER A 564 26.15 23.70 -0.36
CA SER A 564 25.26 23.63 -1.54
C SER A 564 23.79 23.56 -1.16
N ARG A 565 23.46 23.24 0.10
CA ARG A 565 22.10 22.97 0.62
C ARG A 565 21.40 21.76 -0.01
N GLN A 566 22.09 21.01 -0.86
CA GLN A 566 21.57 19.80 -1.45
C GLN A 566 21.39 18.71 -0.38
N THR A 567 20.36 17.89 -0.57
CA THR A 567 20.01 16.83 0.37
C THR A 567 19.89 15.50 -0.36
N TRP A 568 20.41 14.44 0.27
CA TRP A 568 20.29 13.05 -0.18
C TRP A 568 19.55 12.23 0.86
N VAL A 569 18.69 11.33 0.40
CA VAL A 569 18.16 10.21 1.20
C VAL A 569 18.70 8.93 0.61
N ARG A 570 19.28 8.10 1.47
CA ARG A 570 19.78 6.77 1.11
C ARG A 570 19.26 5.72 2.06
N TYR A 571 18.84 4.58 1.54
CA TYR A 571 18.62 3.41 2.38
C TYR A 571 19.14 2.15 1.75
N HIS A 572 19.39 1.18 2.62
CA HIS A 572 19.79 -0.17 2.27
C HIS A 572 19.09 -1.16 3.19
N PHE A 573 18.53 -2.21 2.61
CA PHE A 573 17.90 -3.32 3.32
C PHE A 573 18.19 -4.62 2.59
N ASP A 574 18.61 -5.66 3.31
CA ASP A 574 18.78 -6.98 2.76
C ASP A 574 18.41 -8.10 3.73
N TYR A 575 18.07 -9.25 3.17
CA TYR A 575 17.72 -10.43 3.93
C TYR A 575 17.97 -11.71 3.14
N ALA A 576 18.05 -12.81 3.88
CA ALA A 576 18.03 -14.16 3.35
C ALA A 576 16.88 -14.95 3.97
N GLU A 577 16.16 -15.72 3.16
CA GLU A 577 15.07 -16.59 3.57
C GLU A 577 15.35 -18.01 3.08
N ARG A 578 15.28 -18.99 3.99
CA ARG A 578 15.27 -20.41 3.59
C ARG A 578 13.82 -20.81 3.31
N VAL A 579 13.51 -20.99 2.03
CA VAL A 579 12.17 -21.33 1.55
C VAL A 579 11.85 -22.81 1.78
N ASN A 580 12.83 -23.69 1.61
CA ASN A 580 12.70 -25.13 1.88
C ASN A 580 14.09 -25.77 2.09
N ALA A 581 14.15 -27.11 2.13
CA ALA A 581 15.39 -27.86 2.34
C ALA A 581 16.47 -27.60 1.27
N HIS A 582 16.07 -27.24 0.04
CA HIS A 582 16.95 -27.13 -1.13
C HIS A 582 17.07 -25.71 -1.68
N THR A 583 16.17 -24.79 -1.31
CA THR A 583 16.10 -23.42 -1.85
C THR A 583 16.34 -22.37 -0.75
N VAL A 584 17.29 -21.47 -1.02
CA VAL A 584 17.52 -20.24 -0.25
C VAL A 584 17.39 -19.04 -1.19
N VAL A 585 16.67 -18.02 -0.74
CA VAL A 585 16.48 -16.77 -1.47
C VAL A 585 17.15 -15.65 -0.70
N GLU A 586 17.93 -14.83 -1.38
CA GLU A 586 18.58 -13.64 -0.80
C GLU A 586 18.13 -12.42 -1.61
N ARG A 587 17.72 -11.35 -0.93
CA ARG A 587 17.25 -10.11 -1.56
C ARG A 587 17.93 -8.90 -0.94
N SER A 588 18.26 -7.93 -1.79
CA SER A 588 18.87 -6.67 -1.39
C SER A 588 18.23 -5.51 -2.14
N TYR A 589 17.97 -4.42 -1.42
CA TYR A 589 17.35 -3.20 -1.91
C TYR A 589 18.25 -2.02 -1.55
N ASP A 590 18.63 -1.26 -2.56
CA ASP A 590 19.35 0.00 -2.45
C ASP A 590 18.53 1.11 -3.08
N PHE A 591 18.53 2.27 -2.43
CA PHE A 591 17.92 3.47 -2.99
C PHE A 591 18.72 4.69 -2.61
N GLU A 592 18.83 5.60 -3.57
CA GLU A 592 19.35 6.94 -3.39
C GLU A 592 18.43 7.92 -4.10
N THR A 593 18.07 9.00 -3.42
CA THR A 593 17.44 10.16 -4.06
C THR A 593 18.12 11.44 -3.62
N HIS A 594 18.08 12.42 -4.50
CA HIS A 594 18.71 13.71 -4.35
C HIS A 594 17.75 14.83 -4.77
N VAL A 595 17.78 15.92 -4.02
CA VAL A 595 17.11 17.16 -4.38
C VAL A 595 17.98 18.39 -4.09
N ASP A 596 17.92 19.35 -5.00
CA ASP A 596 18.42 20.71 -4.82
C ASP A 596 17.22 21.63 -4.57
N PRO A 597 17.11 22.27 -3.39
CA PRO A 597 15.98 23.16 -3.12
C PRO A 597 15.92 24.39 -4.05
N ASP A 598 17.02 24.75 -4.72
CA ASP A 598 17.06 25.87 -5.69
C ASP A 598 16.74 25.43 -7.13
N ASP A 599 16.87 24.14 -7.44
CA ASP A 599 16.54 23.55 -8.74
C ASP A 599 15.78 22.21 -8.57
N PRO A 600 14.56 22.25 -8.01
CA PRO A 600 13.80 21.05 -7.68
C PRO A 600 13.41 20.23 -8.92
N ALA A 601 13.38 20.86 -10.10
CA ALA A 601 13.16 20.19 -11.38
C ALA A 601 14.19 19.09 -11.66
N ARG A 602 15.41 19.20 -11.13
CA ARG A 602 16.52 18.25 -11.32
C ARG A 602 16.61 17.17 -10.24
N ALA A 603 15.58 17.02 -9.40
CA ALA A 603 15.51 15.90 -8.48
C ALA A 603 15.78 14.57 -9.21
N SER A 604 16.36 13.62 -8.50
CA SER A 604 16.70 12.31 -9.08
C SER A 604 16.51 11.20 -8.07
N ALA A 605 16.29 10.00 -8.58
CA ALA A 605 16.17 8.80 -7.79
C ALA A 605 16.82 7.63 -8.54
N HIS A 606 17.55 6.81 -7.81
CA HIS A 606 18.13 5.55 -8.27
C HIS A 606 17.75 4.46 -7.30
N GLY A 607 17.18 3.37 -7.81
CA GLY A 607 16.92 2.16 -7.06
C GLY A 607 17.65 1.00 -7.71
N ALA A 608 18.19 0.11 -6.88
CA ALA A 608 18.80 -1.13 -7.33
C ALA A 608 18.26 -2.30 -6.49
N HIS A 609 17.97 -3.41 -7.17
CA HIS A 609 17.50 -4.62 -6.55
C HIS A 609 18.35 -5.81 -7.01
N THR A 610 18.74 -6.65 -6.06
CA THR A 610 19.38 -7.93 -6.33
C THR A 610 18.56 -9.06 -5.72
N SER A 611 18.16 -10.03 -6.54
CA SER A 611 17.52 -11.27 -6.08
C SER A 611 18.38 -12.47 -6.46
N THR A 612 18.76 -13.26 -5.46
CA THR A 612 19.56 -14.48 -5.62
C THR A 612 18.76 -15.69 -5.20
N ILE A 613 18.62 -16.67 -6.08
CA ILE A 613 18.07 -17.99 -5.76
C ILE A 613 19.22 -19.00 -5.76
N ARG A 614 19.38 -19.71 -4.64
CA ARG A 614 20.32 -20.83 -4.50
C ARG A 614 19.54 -22.13 -4.39
N ARG A 615 19.77 -23.03 -5.36
CA ARG A 615 19.31 -24.42 -5.41
C ARG A 615 20.53 -25.35 -5.48
N GLU A 616 20.32 -26.65 -5.33
CA GLU A 616 21.41 -27.63 -5.43
C GLU A 616 22.12 -27.52 -6.80
N GLY A 617 23.43 -27.21 -6.78
CA GLY A 617 24.25 -27.07 -7.99
C GLY A 617 24.00 -25.81 -8.84
N THR A 618 23.04 -24.96 -8.47
CA THR A 618 22.68 -23.76 -9.25
C THR A 618 22.45 -22.54 -8.37
N THR A 619 23.13 -21.44 -8.71
CA THR A 619 22.85 -20.10 -8.18
C THR A 619 22.44 -19.21 -9.33
N THR A 620 21.23 -18.64 -9.28
CA THR A 620 20.77 -17.63 -10.23
C THR A 620 20.71 -16.29 -9.52
N VAL A 621 21.28 -15.25 -10.13
CA VAL A 621 21.26 -13.88 -9.63
C VAL A 621 20.65 -12.99 -10.70
N ALA A 622 19.58 -12.28 -10.35
CA ALA A 622 19.04 -11.19 -11.15
C ALA A 622 19.33 -9.86 -10.46
N VAL A 623 19.89 -8.92 -11.21
CA VAL A 623 20.21 -7.56 -10.74
C VAL A 623 19.48 -6.58 -11.64
N ALA A 624 18.64 -5.74 -11.07
CA ALA A 624 17.99 -4.64 -11.76
C ALA A 624 18.38 -3.29 -11.16
N GLY A 625 18.42 -2.26 -11.99
CA GLY A 625 18.65 -0.89 -11.57
C GLY A 625 17.80 0.06 -12.40
N THR A 626 17.13 0.99 -11.73
CA THR A 626 16.34 2.05 -12.35
C THR A 626 16.85 3.40 -11.88
N THR A 627 17.04 4.32 -12.82
CA THR A 627 17.34 5.72 -12.53
C THR A 627 16.32 6.60 -13.22
N ILE A 628 15.75 7.54 -12.47
CA ILE A 628 14.96 8.64 -13.01
C ILE A 628 15.64 9.96 -12.66
N THR A 629 15.82 10.82 -13.66
CA THR A 629 16.22 12.21 -13.46
C THR A 629 15.13 13.15 -13.98
N GLY A 630 14.82 14.18 -13.19
CA GLY A 630 13.89 15.22 -13.59
C GLY A 630 14.55 16.29 -14.45
N SER A 631 13.71 16.93 -15.27
CA SER A 631 13.95 18.25 -15.84
C SER A 631 12.66 19.07 -15.70
N PRO A 632 12.66 20.38 -16.06
CA PRO A 632 11.44 21.19 -16.00
C PRO A 632 10.29 20.66 -16.87
N THR A 633 10.57 19.81 -17.86
CA THR A 633 9.58 19.39 -18.87
C THR A 633 9.45 17.88 -19.01
N HIS A 634 10.40 17.08 -18.50
CA HIS A 634 10.44 15.64 -18.71
C HIS A 634 11.00 14.91 -17.49
N PHE A 635 10.60 13.64 -17.35
CA PHE A 635 11.35 12.62 -16.62
C PHE A 635 12.20 11.81 -17.60
N HIS A 636 13.47 11.57 -17.26
CA HIS A 636 14.37 10.73 -18.04
C HIS A 636 14.63 9.45 -17.26
N LEU A 637 14.15 8.32 -17.78
CA LEU A 637 14.19 7.04 -17.11
C LEU A 637 15.13 6.09 -17.84
N THR A 638 15.96 5.39 -17.09
CA THR A 638 16.75 4.23 -17.56
C THR A 638 16.56 3.07 -16.60
N THR A 639 16.17 1.92 -17.13
CA THR A 639 16.05 0.67 -16.37
C THR A 639 16.91 -0.40 -17.04
N GLN A 640 17.62 -1.18 -16.22
CA GLN A 640 18.50 -2.25 -16.66
C GLN A 640 18.24 -3.49 -15.85
N VAL A 641 18.39 -4.65 -16.48
CA VAL A 641 18.38 -5.95 -15.80
C VAL A 641 19.48 -6.84 -16.35
N GLN A 642 20.11 -7.62 -15.49
CA GLN A 642 21.09 -8.63 -15.85
C GLN A 642 20.86 -9.91 -15.05
N VAL A 643 20.95 -11.05 -15.72
CA VAL A 643 20.79 -12.36 -15.10
C VAL A 643 22.05 -13.19 -15.26
N HIS A 644 22.52 -13.76 -14.17
CA HIS A 644 23.69 -14.62 -14.10
C HIS A 644 23.32 -15.98 -13.52
N VAL A 645 23.82 -17.07 -14.11
CA VAL A 645 23.69 -18.43 -13.57
C VAL A 645 25.07 -19.00 -13.31
N ASN A 646 25.35 -19.37 -12.06
CA ASN A 646 26.65 -19.84 -11.59
C ASN A 646 27.79 -18.88 -11.98
N GLY A 647 27.53 -17.57 -11.89
CA GLY A 647 28.47 -16.51 -12.27
C GLY A 647 28.61 -16.27 -13.78
N VAL A 648 27.91 -17.03 -14.62
CA VAL A 648 27.92 -16.85 -16.08
C VAL A 648 26.74 -15.98 -16.50
N HIS A 649 27.03 -14.88 -17.21
CA HIS A 649 26.00 -14.01 -17.79
C HIS A 649 25.07 -14.77 -18.73
N ARG A 650 23.75 -14.61 -18.55
CA ARG A 650 22.71 -15.27 -19.34
C ARG A 650 21.88 -14.32 -20.17
N ALA A 651 21.42 -13.23 -19.58
CA ALA A 651 20.59 -12.25 -20.26
C ALA A 651 20.85 -10.86 -19.70
N ALA A 652 20.66 -9.85 -20.55
CA ALA A 652 20.63 -8.46 -20.14
C ALA A 652 19.69 -7.67 -21.05
N ARG A 653 18.97 -6.71 -20.46
CA ARG A 653 18.12 -5.77 -21.18
C ARG A 653 18.27 -4.37 -20.59
N ASN A 654 18.03 -3.37 -21.42
CA ASN A 654 18.09 -1.97 -21.06
C ASN A 654 16.96 -1.22 -21.78
N TRP A 655 16.25 -0.39 -21.01
CA TRP A 655 15.23 0.52 -21.49
C TRP A 655 15.66 1.94 -21.16
N THR A 656 15.47 2.86 -22.10
CA THR A 656 15.74 4.28 -21.90
C THR A 656 14.64 5.08 -22.59
N ILE A 657 13.94 5.90 -21.83
CA ILE A 657 12.84 6.73 -22.32
C ILE A 657 12.90 8.13 -21.69
N SER A 658 12.34 9.11 -22.39
CA SER A 658 12.06 10.43 -21.83
C SER A 658 10.58 10.70 -21.97
N ILE A 659 9.93 10.99 -20.85
CA ILE A 659 8.48 11.14 -20.75
C ILE A 659 8.19 12.59 -20.38
N PRO A 660 7.37 13.34 -21.15
CA PRO A 660 6.98 14.70 -20.80
C PRO A 660 6.24 14.73 -19.45
N ARG A 661 6.45 15.79 -18.66
CA ARG A 661 5.66 16.08 -17.46
C ARG A 661 4.28 16.60 -17.88
N GLU A 662 3.23 16.00 -17.34
CA GLU A 662 1.84 16.44 -17.50
C GLU A 662 1.41 17.28 -16.29
N LEU A 663 2.04 18.46 -16.15
CA LEU A 663 1.77 19.41 -15.07
C LEU A 663 1.98 18.82 -13.66
N CYS A 664 3.02 18.02 -13.46
CA CYS A 664 3.42 17.45 -12.16
C CYS A 664 4.91 17.59 -11.88
#